data_AF-A0A850BWT0-F1
#
_entry.id   AF-A0A850BWT0-F1
#
_cell.length_a   1.000
_cell.length_b   1.000
_cell.length_c   1.000
_cell.angle_alpha   90.00
_cell.angle_beta   90.00
_cell.angle_gamma   90.00
#
_symmetry.space_group_name_H-M   'P 1'
#
loop_
_entity.id
_entity.type
_entity.pdbx_description
1 polymer ?
#
loop_
_entity_poly.entity_id
_entity_poly.type
_entity_poly.pdbx_seq_one_letter_code
_entity_poly.pdbx_strand_id
1 'polypeptide(L)'
;MIDSHFYLGRAYDSVEQTVTNEAVAYDPANLTTHAVVTGMTGSGKTGLCIAMLEEAALKGIPAIVIDPKGDLTNLLLHFPDLTPQDFQPWVDADQARRAGKTLEQAALEASLQWRNGLSEWGIGQERVLALKNAAQFAIFTPGSDAGIPVSVLSSLAAPELSWNENREILREKIASTVTALLGLVGYEDIDPLRSREHILLSNLFENAWSAGKDVELTELILQTQTPPFDKLGAFTVDAFFPAKDRMELAMVLNNILASPAFEAWRVGQSLDIASLLYASDGRPRHSVFYLAHLSDSERMFIVTLLLSAVETWMRAQSGSTSLRAILYMDEIFGYLPPQRNPSSKPPLLRMLKNARAFGLGLMLATQNPVDVDYKALSNAGTWLVGKLQTDQDKQRLLDGLEGAAGGVSRAEFDKLISSLGKRVFLLHNVHAKQPTLLHSRWAMNYLAGPLTRTQIPALNKLANADASPQTQPKPASAPQTFASAETASPSFMGSTSQPARRSPVPTLQSSNSQFSVTKPSLPPTIREYFLPQTYSLPEAFNAAGRTMPPEARIEGVVYRPALMASAQVRILDRKLGVDSELTRAAFVPSLEKRGAVRWEEYAFDSHTLENAETSPAPSSRFDAIASPLNDAKLMTALQKDFADWVHRNSSVQARANETLKVYAGPDVSRAEFMRACADAASQKRDAEIAKTTAQIDRQLKTLEDKLAREERELREDEAELSHRKVEEAGTHLENLTGLFGGRRKASRLSSSLTKRRLTEQAKAEVEESVNAIAAYKKQIAELEKRREETVAEINEKWGSAVNDIVEVTVTPKKTDVFIALFGVAWTPYYLVQTDAEIITLPAFGEE
;
A
#
# COMPACT_ATOMS: atom_id res chain seq x y z
N MET A 1 33.00 -56.59 17.30
CA MET A 1 31.83 -55.82 17.75
C MET A 1 32.20 -54.36 17.59
N ILE A 2 31.54 -53.63 16.67
CA ILE A 2 31.75 -52.19 16.56
C ILE A 2 31.17 -51.60 17.85
N ASP A 3 32.02 -51.02 18.69
CA ASP A 3 31.59 -50.40 19.93
C ASP A 3 30.48 -49.39 19.62
N SER A 4 29.30 -49.54 20.21
CA SER A 4 28.13 -48.70 19.86
C SER A 4 28.20 -47.31 20.50
N HIS A 5 29.13 -47.10 21.43
CA HIS A 5 29.25 -45.87 22.21
C HIS A 5 30.23 -44.87 21.57
N PHE A 6 30.08 -43.61 21.97
CA PHE A 6 31.04 -42.54 21.72
C PHE A 6 32.18 -42.62 22.73
N TYR A 7 33.42 -42.64 22.24
CA TYR A 7 34.61 -42.53 23.08
C TYR A 7 34.98 -41.06 23.29
N LEU A 8 34.64 -40.51 24.45
CA LEU A 8 34.87 -39.09 24.75
C LEU A 8 36.21 -38.81 25.44
N GLY A 9 36.82 -39.84 26.02
CA GLY A 9 38.06 -39.72 26.79
C GLY A 9 38.12 -40.73 27.93
N ARG A 10 38.77 -40.34 29.02
CA ARG A 10 39.03 -41.20 30.18
C ARG A 10 38.53 -40.55 31.46
N ALA A 11 38.17 -41.36 32.45
CA ALA A 11 37.70 -40.86 33.74
C ALA A 11 38.83 -40.10 34.45
N TYR A 12 38.48 -39.05 35.18
CA TYR A 12 39.41 -38.19 35.91
C TYR A 12 39.18 -38.33 37.42
N ASP A 13 40.25 -38.60 38.15
CA ASP A 13 40.18 -38.66 39.61
C ASP A 13 40.35 -37.25 40.20
N SER A 14 39.30 -36.71 40.83
CA SER A 14 39.35 -35.38 41.46
C SER A 14 40.26 -35.27 42.68
N VAL A 15 40.54 -36.39 43.36
CA VAL A 15 41.35 -36.44 44.58
C VAL A 15 42.82 -36.46 44.20
N GLU A 16 43.21 -37.40 43.33
CA GLU A 16 44.59 -37.54 42.84
C GLU A 16 44.94 -36.53 41.75
N GLN A 17 43.94 -35.85 41.17
CA GLN A 17 44.08 -34.92 40.05
C GLN A 17 44.78 -35.55 38.83
N THR A 18 44.47 -36.82 38.54
CA THR A 18 45.08 -37.59 37.45
C THR A 18 44.04 -38.19 36.51
N VAL A 19 44.44 -38.37 35.25
CA VAL A 19 43.65 -39.09 34.25
C VAL A 19 43.82 -40.59 34.50
N THR A 20 42.72 -41.30 34.67
CA THR A 20 42.72 -42.76 34.84
C THR A 20 42.85 -43.49 33.50
N ASN A 21 42.96 -44.82 33.52
CA ASN A 21 42.91 -45.64 32.30
C ASN A 21 41.48 -46.06 31.91
N GLU A 22 40.46 -45.69 32.69
CA GLU A 22 39.08 -46.07 32.43
C GLU A 22 38.49 -45.20 31.31
N ALA A 23 38.05 -45.82 30.22
CA ALA A 23 37.41 -45.11 29.10
C ALA A 23 35.99 -44.69 29.48
N VAL A 24 35.64 -43.44 29.18
CA VAL A 24 34.28 -42.93 29.32
C VAL A 24 33.54 -43.15 28.01
N ALA A 25 32.69 -44.17 28.01
CA ALA A 25 31.79 -44.49 26.91
C ALA A 25 30.46 -43.73 27.09
N TYR A 26 30.01 -43.02 26.06
CA TYR A 26 28.74 -42.30 26.06
C TYR A 26 27.79 -42.90 25.03
N ASP A 27 26.58 -43.29 25.43
CA ASP A 27 25.58 -43.85 24.51
C ASP A 27 24.96 -42.74 23.64
N PRO A 28 25.11 -42.77 22.30
CA PRO A 28 24.51 -41.77 21.41
C PRO A 28 22.98 -41.67 21.55
N ALA A 29 22.28 -42.72 21.97
CA ALA A 29 20.83 -42.66 22.18
C ALA A 29 20.45 -41.62 23.25
N ASN A 30 21.33 -41.34 24.22
CA ASN A 30 21.08 -40.34 25.25
C ASN A 30 21.00 -38.91 24.69
N LEU A 31 21.60 -38.62 23.53
CA LEU A 31 21.49 -37.31 22.87
C LEU A 31 20.08 -37.03 22.32
N THR A 32 19.19 -38.02 22.27
CA THR A 32 17.76 -37.77 22.01
C THR A 32 17.16 -36.85 23.07
N THR A 33 17.70 -36.86 24.29
CA THR A 33 17.34 -35.93 25.37
C THR A 33 18.18 -34.65 25.39
N HIS A 34 18.96 -34.38 24.34
CA HIS A 34 19.77 -33.18 24.16
C HIS A 34 20.99 -33.10 25.11
N ALA A 35 21.97 -32.29 24.72
CA ALA A 35 23.17 -32.02 25.48
C ALA A 35 23.46 -30.52 25.60
N VAL A 36 23.91 -30.10 26.78
CA VAL A 36 24.41 -28.75 27.04
C VAL A 36 25.89 -28.83 27.38
N VAL A 37 26.70 -28.00 26.73
CA VAL A 37 28.14 -27.89 26.98
C VAL A 37 28.48 -26.47 27.40
N THR A 38 29.05 -26.30 28.60
CA THR A 38 29.40 -24.98 29.12
C THR A 38 30.82 -24.96 29.67
N GLY A 39 31.49 -23.81 29.57
CA GLY A 39 32.83 -23.62 30.11
C GLY A 39 33.48 -22.35 29.60
N MET A 40 34.37 -21.76 30.40
CA MET A 40 35.12 -20.56 30.04
C MET A 40 35.99 -20.79 28.79
N THR A 41 36.41 -19.71 28.13
CA THR A 41 37.40 -19.78 27.05
C THR A 41 38.67 -20.49 27.51
N GLY A 42 39.14 -21.47 26.73
CA GLY A 42 40.31 -22.28 27.06
C GLY A 42 40.06 -23.45 28.02
N SER A 43 38.82 -23.67 28.48
CA SER A 43 38.43 -24.87 29.26
C SER A 43 38.54 -26.17 28.46
N GLY A 44 38.57 -26.10 27.12
CA GLY A 44 38.59 -27.25 26.22
C GLY A 44 37.23 -27.55 25.56
N LYS A 45 36.19 -26.75 25.83
CA LYS A 45 34.80 -26.93 25.33
C LYS A 45 34.74 -27.32 23.85
N THR A 46 35.34 -26.51 22.98
CA THR A 46 35.33 -26.75 21.52
C THR A 46 35.96 -28.09 21.15
N GLY A 47 37.07 -28.48 21.79
CA GLY A 47 37.72 -29.77 21.55
C GLY A 47 36.83 -30.95 21.96
N LEU A 48 36.11 -30.84 23.08
CA LEU A 48 35.13 -31.85 23.50
C LEU A 48 33.95 -31.95 22.52
N CYS A 49 33.37 -30.82 22.10
CA CYS A 49 32.28 -30.79 21.13
C CYS A 49 32.71 -31.41 19.79
N ILE A 50 33.92 -31.10 19.32
CA ILE A 50 34.50 -31.70 18.11
C ILE A 50 34.67 -33.20 18.32
N ALA A 51 35.20 -33.66 19.46
CA ALA A 51 35.30 -35.09 19.75
C ALA A 51 33.93 -35.79 19.70
N MET A 52 32.87 -35.18 20.21
CA MET A 52 31.51 -35.72 20.10
C MET A 52 31.02 -35.79 18.64
N LEU A 53 31.26 -34.75 17.84
CA LEU A 53 30.91 -34.75 16.41
C LEU A 53 31.73 -35.77 15.61
N GLU A 54 33.01 -35.94 15.92
CA GLU A 54 33.85 -36.98 15.32
C GLU A 54 33.30 -38.39 15.60
N GLU A 55 32.91 -38.67 16.85
CA GLU A 55 32.29 -39.96 17.18
C GLU A 55 30.93 -40.12 16.49
N ALA A 56 30.13 -39.05 16.39
CA ALA A 56 28.87 -39.07 15.64
C ALA A 56 29.10 -39.41 14.16
N ALA A 57 30.08 -38.78 13.50
CA ALA A 57 30.45 -39.09 12.13
C ALA A 57 30.88 -40.56 11.97
N LEU A 58 31.74 -41.07 12.87
CA LEU A 58 32.17 -42.48 12.88
C LEU A 58 31.00 -43.48 13.07
N LYS A 59 29.91 -43.08 13.71
CA LYS A 59 28.68 -43.89 13.83
C LYS A 59 27.67 -43.63 12.72
N GLY A 60 28.02 -42.83 11.73
CA GLY A 60 27.17 -42.49 10.60
C GLY A 60 26.00 -41.57 10.96
N ILE A 61 26.13 -40.80 12.04
CA ILE A 61 25.10 -39.86 12.51
C ILE A 61 25.38 -38.49 11.87
N PRO A 62 24.47 -37.97 11.03
CA PRO A 62 24.65 -36.69 10.37
C PRO A 62 24.44 -35.52 11.34
N ALA A 63 25.03 -34.37 11.02
CA ALA A 63 24.97 -33.18 11.86
C ALA A 63 24.82 -31.89 11.05
N ILE A 64 23.98 -30.98 11.55
CA ILE A 64 23.97 -29.57 11.16
C ILE A 64 24.65 -28.79 12.28
N VAL A 65 25.68 -28.04 11.93
CA VAL A 65 26.58 -27.36 12.87
C VAL A 65 26.50 -25.86 12.61
N ILE A 66 26.01 -25.09 13.58
CA ILE A 66 25.94 -23.62 13.50
C ILE A 66 27.17 -23.03 14.18
N ASP A 67 28.01 -22.33 13.40
CA ASP A 67 29.31 -21.84 13.82
C ASP A 67 29.43 -20.30 13.67
N PRO A 68 29.06 -19.53 14.72
CA PRO A 68 29.17 -18.09 14.70
C PRO A 68 30.61 -17.57 14.86
N LYS A 69 31.57 -18.40 15.30
CA LYS A 69 32.94 -17.98 15.62
C LYS A 69 33.98 -18.47 14.60
N GLY A 70 33.67 -19.51 13.83
CA GLY A 70 34.57 -20.10 12.83
C GLY A 70 35.44 -21.25 13.37
N ASP A 71 35.27 -21.63 14.63
CA ASP A 71 36.08 -22.67 15.29
C ASP A 71 35.73 -24.09 14.81
N LEU A 72 34.50 -24.32 14.38
CA LEU A 72 34.00 -25.66 13.99
C LEU A 72 34.34 -25.99 12.53
N THR A 73 34.83 -25.01 11.76
CA THR A 73 35.45 -25.26 10.45
C THR A 73 36.61 -26.25 10.54
N ASN A 74 37.28 -26.33 11.70
CA ASN A 74 38.33 -27.31 11.98
C ASN A 74 37.87 -28.77 11.82
N LEU A 75 36.57 -29.06 11.83
CA LEU A 75 36.02 -30.39 11.50
C LEU A 75 36.44 -30.90 10.12
N LEU A 76 36.93 -30.05 9.22
CA LEU A 76 37.39 -30.45 7.89
C LEU A 76 38.89 -30.80 7.84
N LEU A 77 39.66 -30.48 8.87
CA LEU A 77 41.13 -30.63 8.92
C LEU A 77 41.54 -32.06 9.34
N HIS A 78 41.24 -33.01 8.46
CA HIS A 78 41.56 -34.43 8.62
C HIS A 78 42.93 -34.76 8.02
N PHE A 79 43.93 -35.05 8.86
CA PHE A 79 45.30 -35.37 8.43
C PHE A 79 45.73 -36.77 8.88
N PRO A 80 45.31 -37.86 8.18
CA PRO A 80 45.67 -39.22 8.57
C PRO A 80 47.19 -39.47 8.62
N ASP A 81 47.94 -38.94 7.65
CA ASP A 81 49.40 -39.14 7.54
C ASP A 81 50.19 -38.23 8.48
N LEU A 82 49.53 -37.21 9.05
CA LEU A 82 50.10 -36.22 9.97
C LEU A 82 51.42 -35.63 9.44
N THR A 83 51.51 -35.36 8.12
CA THR A 83 52.73 -34.80 7.54
C THR A 83 52.82 -33.29 7.83
N PRO A 84 54.01 -32.70 8.05
CA PRO A 84 54.12 -31.26 8.28
C PRO A 84 53.48 -30.41 7.18
N GLN A 85 53.51 -30.87 5.93
CA GLN A 85 52.92 -30.20 4.77
C GLN A 85 51.40 -30.05 4.90
N ASP A 86 50.71 -31.00 5.54
CA ASP A 86 49.27 -30.93 5.76
C ASP A 86 48.89 -29.78 6.71
N PHE A 87 49.74 -29.50 7.72
CA PHE A 87 49.49 -28.46 8.74
C PHE A 87 49.91 -27.07 8.28
N GLN A 88 50.90 -26.97 7.38
CA GLN A 88 51.51 -25.70 6.97
C GLN A 88 50.52 -24.62 6.50
N PRO A 89 49.45 -24.93 5.74
CA PRO A 89 48.47 -23.92 5.31
C PRO A 89 47.60 -23.36 6.44
N TRP A 90 47.55 -24.03 7.59
CA TRP A 90 46.56 -23.78 8.66
C TRP A 90 47.19 -23.27 9.95
N VAL A 91 48.51 -23.29 10.06
CA VAL A 91 49.23 -22.66 11.18
C VAL A 91 49.18 -21.14 11.08
N ASP A 92 49.02 -20.46 12.22
CA ASP A 92 49.00 -19.00 12.30
C ASP A 92 50.39 -18.42 11.99
N ALA A 93 50.52 -17.79 10.82
CA ALA A 93 51.75 -17.18 10.35
C ALA A 93 52.23 -16.02 11.24
N ASP A 94 51.32 -15.25 11.84
CA ASP A 94 51.67 -14.15 12.73
C ASP A 94 52.08 -14.64 14.11
N GLN A 95 51.49 -15.74 14.59
CA GLN A 95 51.96 -16.41 15.81
C GLN A 95 53.34 -17.02 15.60
N ALA A 96 53.59 -17.69 14.47
CA ALA A 96 54.90 -18.24 14.13
C ALA A 96 55.96 -17.13 14.05
N ARG A 97 55.65 -16.01 13.38
CA ARG A 97 56.54 -14.85 13.28
C ARG A 97 56.85 -14.25 14.65
N ARG A 98 55.85 -14.07 15.52
CA ARG A 98 56.03 -13.57 16.89
C ARG A 98 56.88 -14.50 17.75
N ALA A 99 56.79 -15.80 17.52
CA ALA A 99 57.63 -16.80 18.19
C ALA A 99 59.04 -16.95 17.58
N GLY A 100 59.39 -16.16 16.55
CA GLY A 100 60.67 -16.25 15.86
C GLY A 100 60.87 -17.52 15.03
N LYS A 101 59.77 -18.16 14.62
CA LYS A 101 59.77 -19.44 13.87
C LYS A 101 59.37 -19.22 12.42
N THR A 102 59.92 -20.05 11.54
CA THR A 102 59.44 -20.18 10.15
C THR A 102 58.11 -20.93 10.12
N LEU A 103 57.34 -20.77 9.03
CA LEU A 103 56.08 -21.51 8.83
C LEU A 103 56.32 -23.02 8.79
N GLU A 104 57.42 -23.47 8.18
CA GLU A 104 57.83 -24.86 8.10
C GLU A 104 58.13 -25.45 9.49
N GLN A 105 58.82 -24.69 10.35
CA GLN A 105 59.08 -25.09 11.73
C GLN A 105 57.80 -25.18 12.54
N ALA A 106 56.90 -24.20 12.43
CA ALA A 106 55.62 -24.21 13.12
C ALA A 106 54.74 -25.40 12.68
N ALA A 107 54.75 -25.73 11.39
CA ALA A 107 54.01 -26.87 10.84
C ALA A 107 54.58 -28.22 11.31
N LEU A 108 55.91 -28.34 11.38
CA LEU A 108 56.57 -29.53 11.94
C LEU A 108 56.24 -29.72 13.43
N GLU A 109 56.28 -28.65 14.21
CA GLU A 109 55.89 -28.68 15.62
C GLU A 109 54.42 -29.08 15.80
N ALA A 110 53.51 -28.51 15.00
CA ALA A 110 52.10 -28.86 15.02
C ALA A 110 51.87 -30.34 14.68
N SER A 111 52.53 -30.86 13.63
CA SER A 111 52.50 -32.27 13.24
C SER A 111 52.97 -33.20 14.36
N LEU A 112 54.11 -32.89 15.00
CA LEU A 112 54.65 -33.68 16.10
C LEU A 112 53.75 -33.62 17.34
N GLN A 113 53.22 -32.44 17.68
CA GLN A 113 52.30 -32.26 18.79
C GLN A 113 51.03 -33.09 18.58
N TRP A 114 50.44 -33.06 17.38
CA TRP A 114 49.24 -33.83 17.07
C TRP A 114 49.51 -35.33 17.10
N ARG A 115 50.64 -35.78 16.54
CA ARG A 115 51.04 -37.20 16.57
C ARG A 115 51.18 -37.72 17.98
N ASN A 116 51.87 -36.98 18.86
CA ASN A 116 52.05 -37.36 20.25
C ASN A 116 50.71 -37.37 21.00
N GLY A 117 49.88 -36.34 20.80
CA GLY A 117 48.55 -36.25 21.39
C GLY A 117 47.63 -37.39 20.99
N LEU A 118 47.59 -37.78 19.70
CA LEU A 118 46.79 -38.92 19.26
C LEU A 118 47.31 -40.25 19.82
N SER A 119 48.64 -40.43 19.85
CA SER A 119 49.28 -41.64 20.39
C SER A 119 48.99 -41.85 21.87
N GLU A 120 49.01 -40.79 22.69
CA GLU A 120 48.71 -40.87 24.14
C GLU A 120 47.31 -41.42 24.42
N TRP A 121 46.37 -41.14 23.52
CA TRP A 121 44.97 -41.55 23.61
C TRP A 121 44.66 -42.85 22.85
N GLY A 122 45.67 -43.50 22.28
CA GLY A 122 45.52 -44.75 21.53
C GLY A 122 44.81 -44.57 20.18
N ILE A 123 44.88 -43.38 19.59
CA ILE A 123 44.26 -43.06 18.30
C ILE A 123 45.31 -43.18 17.20
N GLY A 124 45.20 -44.23 16.38
CA GLY A 124 46.08 -44.46 15.23
C GLY A 124 45.59 -43.80 13.95
N GLN A 125 46.45 -43.80 12.93
CA GLN A 125 46.16 -43.31 11.58
C GLN A 125 44.89 -43.91 10.97
N GLU A 126 44.66 -45.22 11.16
CA GLU A 126 43.49 -45.92 10.64
C GLU A 126 42.17 -45.30 11.11
N ARG A 127 42.10 -44.85 12.37
CA ARG A 127 40.89 -44.23 12.93
C ARG A 127 40.66 -42.83 12.39
N VAL A 128 41.73 -42.05 12.19
CA VAL A 128 41.66 -40.72 11.55
C VAL A 128 41.22 -40.85 10.08
N LEU A 129 41.74 -41.86 9.37
CA LEU A 129 41.31 -42.18 8.01
C LEU A 129 39.85 -42.65 7.97
N ALA A 130 39.44 -43.47 8.93
CA ALA A 130 38.04 -43.89 9.07
C ALA A 130 37.12 -42.68 9.27
N LEU A 131 37.49 -41.73 10.14
CA LEU A 131 36.74 -40.49 10.35
C LEU A 131 36.61 -39.68 9.06
N LYS A 132 37.73 -39.46 8.35
CA LYS A 132 37.77 -38.73 7.07
C LYS A 132 36.80 -39.31 6.04
N ASN A 133 36.59 -40.62 6.07
CA ASN A 133 35.73 -41.34 5.13
C ASN A 133 34.30 -41.59 5.64
N ALA A 134 34.05 -41.45 6.94
CA ALA A 134 32.80 -41.85 7.58
C ALA A 134 31.62 -40.93 7.22
N ALA A 135 31.89 -39.64 6.99
CA ALA A 135 30.90 -38.64 6.61
C ALA A 135 31.46 -37.69 5.55
N GLN A 136 30.57 -37.04 4.80
CA GLN A 136 30.95 -35.87 4.02
C GLN A 136 30.98 -34.64 4.93
N PHE A 137 32.03 -33.82 4.86
CA PHE A 137 32.12 -32.58 5.60
C PHE A 137 32.07 -31.41 4.62
N ALA A 138 31.27 -30.39 4.93
CA ALA A 138 31.13 -29.25 4.05
C ALA A 138 30.84 -27.97 4.82
N ILE A 139 31.41 -26.86 4.36
CA ILE A 139 31.17 -25.53 4.92
C ILE A 139 30.24 -24.75 3.99
N PHE A 140 29.15 -24.29 4.60
CA PHE A 140 28.14 -23.42 4.02
C PHE A 140 28.36 -21.99 4.49
N THR A 141 28.28 -21.05 3.56
CA THR A 141 28.49 -19.62 3.82
C THR A 141 27.28 -18.82 3.33
N PRO A 142 26.22 -18.68 4.14
CA PRO A 142 25.10 -17.81 3.81
C PRO A 142 25.58 -16.38 3.55
N GLY A 143 25.09 -15.75 2.47
CA GLY A 143 25.50 -14.40 2.10
C GLY A 143 26.94 -14.25 1.59
N SER A 144 27.62 -15.35 1.26
CA SER A 144 28.96 -15.32 0.67
C SER A 144 29.19 -16.53 -0.25
N ASP A 145 30.01 -16.33 -1.27
CA ASP A 145 30.49 -17.35 -2.20
C ASP A 145 31.81 -18.02 -1.77
N ALA A 146 32.30 -17.76 -0.55
CA ALA A 146 33.56 -18.31 -0.07
C ALA A 146 33.50 -19.83 0.22
N GLY A 147 32.35 -20.34 0.64
CA GLY A 147 32.07 -21.76 0.79
C GLY A 147 30.96 -22.20 -0.15
N ILE A 148 30.10 -23.11 0.31
CA ILE A 148 28.87 -23.44 -0.43
C ILE A 148 27.84 -22.34 -0.13
N PRO A 149 27.42 -21.54 -1.13
CA PRO A 149 26.44 -20.49 -0.91
C PRO A 149 25.08 -21.10 -0.57
N VAL A 150 24.31 -20.41 0.27
CA VAL A 150 22.98 -20.84 0.71
C VAL A 150 21.93 -19.86 0.18
N SER A 151 20.99 -20.38 -0.59
CA SER A 151 19.83 -19.59 -1.06
C SER A 151 18.79 -19.53 0.04
N VAL A 152 18.61 -18.34 0.59
CA VAL A 152 17.67 -18.11 1.69
C VAL A 152 16.27 -17.78 1.18
N LEU A 153 16.14 -17.31 -0.06
CA LEU A 153 14.84 -17.10 -0.71
C LEU A 153 14.09 -18.41 -0.99
N SER A 154 14.80 -19.52 -1.21
CA SER A 154 14.18 -20.85 -1.33
C SER A 154 13.38 -21.26 -0.08
N SER A 155 13.66 -20.66 1.09
CA SER A 155 12.95 -20.96 2.34
C SER A 155 11.56 -20.30 2.45
N LEU A 156 11.24 -19.38 1.53
CA LEU A 156 9.92 -18.74 1.41
C LEU A 156 8.90 -19.61 0.63
N ALA A 157 9.39 -20.69 0.00
CA ALA A 157 8.58 -21.64 -0.73
C ALA A 157 7.57 -22.36 0.17
N ALA A 158 6.45 -22.75 -0.42
CA ALA A 158 5.41 -23.51 0.26
C ALA A 158 5.98 -24.88 0.68
N PRO A 159 5.85 -25.29 1.96
CA PRO A 159 6.32 -26.59 2.38
C PRO A 159 5.56 -27.73 1.70
N GLU A 160 6.23 -28.87 1.47
CA GLU A 160 5.60 -30.12 0.97
C GLU A 160 4.76 -30.82 2.07
N LEU A 161 3.93 -30.07 2.79
CA LEU A 161 3.03 -30.57 3.83
C LEU A 161 1.60 -30.21 3.45
N SER A 162 0.67 -31.14 3.64
CA SER A 162 -0.76 -30.89 3.42
C SER A 162 -1.24 -29.77 4.36
N TRP A 163 -1.77 -28.68 3.78
CA TRP A 163 -2.26 -27.52 4.54
C TRP A 163 -3.35 -27.91 5.55
N ASN A 164 -4.29 -28.75 5.12
CA ASN A 164 -5.45 -29.13 5.93
C ASN A 164 -5.06 -29.96 7.15
N GLU A 165 -4.04 -30.79 7.04
CA GLU A 165 -3.57 -31.66 8.13
C GLU A 165 -2.59 -30.96 9.07
N ASN A 166 -1.85 -29.95 8.57
CA ASN A 166 -0.71 -29.35 9.26
C ASN A 166 -0.85 -27.83 9.50
N ARG A 167 -2.09 -27.30 9.51
CA ARG A 167 -2.36 -25.86 9.57
C ARG A 167 -1.66 -25.13 10.72
N GLU A 168 -1.62 -25.73 11.91
CA GLU A 168 -0.97 -25.14 13.09
C GLU A 168 0.55 -25.00 12.86
N ILE A 169 1.20 -26.07 12.40
CA ILE A 169 2.65 -26.11 12.12
C ILE A 169 3.01 -25.11 11.03
N LEU A 170 2.21 -25.05 9.96
CA LEU A 170 2.46 -24.13 8.84
C LEU A 170 2.31 -22.67 9.28
N ARG A 171 1.31 -22.36 10.10
CA ARG A 171 1.16 -21.01 10.68
C ARG A 171 2.31 -20.64 11.62
N GLU A 172 2.79 -21.57 12.43
CA GLU A 172 3.99 -21.35 13.25
C GLU A 172 5.22 -21.07 12.38
N LYS A 173 5.41 -21.84 11.29
CA LYS A 173 6.49 -21.63 10.32
C LYS A 173 6.39 -20.26 9.65
N ILE A 174 5.19 -19.86 9.23
CA ILE A 174 4.92 -18.53 8.67
C ILE A 174 5.31 -17.45 9.69
N ALA A 175 4.85 -17.57 10.94
CA ALA A 175 5.15 -16.59 11.97
C ALA A 175 6.65 -16.44 12.19
N SER A 176 7.40 -17.54 12.31
CA SER A 176 8.86 -17.52 12.46
C SER A 176 9.57 -16.93 11.23
N THR A 177 9.12 -17.25 10.02
CA THR A 177 9.68 -16.74 8.76
C THR A 177 9.47 -15.22 8.64
N VAL A 178 8.26 -14.74 8.93
CA VAL A 178 7.92 -13.33 8.90
C VAL A 178 8.69 -12.55 9.97
N THR A 179 8.78 -13.07 11.20
CA THR A 179 9.59 -12.44 12.26
C THR A 179 11.07 -12.36 11.86
N ALA A 180 11.61 -13.41 11.24
CA ALA A 180 12.99 -13.39 10.74
C ALA A 180 13.18 -12.32 9.65
N LEU A 181 12.27 -12.26 8.66
CA LEU A 181 12.33 -11.30 7.56
C LEU A 181 12.24 -9.85 8.05
N LEU A 182 11.32 -9.56 8.97
CA LEU A 182 11.20 -8.23 9.59
C LEU A 182 12.43 -7.89 10.44
N GLY A 183 13.01 -8.86 11.14
CA GLY A 183 14.26 -8.70 11.88
C GLY A 183 15.45 -8.34 10.98
N LEU A 184 15.52 -8.94 9.79
CA LEU A 184 16.58 -8.64 8.82
C LEU A 184 16.55 -7.18 8.34
N VAL A 185 15.35 -6.62 8.16
CA VAL A 185 15.20 -5.22 7.71
C VAL A 185 15.22 -4.19 8.84
N GLY A 186 15.51 -4.63 10.08
CA GLY A 186 15.75 -3.76 11.22
C GLY A 186 14.57 -3.58 12.19
N TYR A 187 13.51 -4.39 12.09
CA TYR A 187 12.47 -4.40 13.14
C TYR A 187 12.92 -5.27 14.33
N GLU A 188 12.91 -4.68 15.52
CA GLU A 188 13.24 -5.37 16.78
C GLU A 188 11.98 -5.62 17.62
N ASP A 189 12.03 -6.62 18.52
CA ASP A 189 10.97 -6.95 19.48
C ASP A 189 9.55 -7.08 18.87
N ILE A 190 9.49 -7.69 17.68
CA ILE A 190 8.25 -7.88 16.91
C ILE A 190 7.29 -8.79 17.69
N ASP A 191 6.12 -8.28 18.05
CA ASP A 191 5.00 -9.06 18.57
C ASP A 191 4.09 -9.52 17.41
N PRO A 192 4.04 -10.84 17.09
CA PRO A 192 3.22 -11.39 16.00
C PRO A 192 1.72 -11.05 16.09
N LEU A 193 1.21 -10.78 17.30
CA LEU A 193 -0.21 -10.51 17.52
C LEU A 193 -0.56 -9.02 17.47
N ARG A 194 0.44 -8.13 17.48
CA ARG A 194 0.23 -6.67 17.54
C ARG A 194 0.85 -5.92 16.37
N SER A 195 1.94 -6.41 15.81
CA SER A 195 2.61 -5.76 14.67
C SER A 195 1.73 -5.85 13.42
N ARG A 196 1.40 -4.69 12.85
CA ARG A 196 0.60 -4.59 11.62
C ARG A 196 1.35 -5.19 10.44
N GLU A 197 2.66 -4.99 10.41
CA GLU A 197 3.61 -5.54 9.44
C GLU A 197 3.60 -7.07 9.49
N HIS A 198 3.75 -7.63 10.70
CA HIS A 198 3.76 -9.08 10.90
C HIS A 198 2.43 -9.72 10.52
N ILE A 199 1.32 -9.12 10.96
CA ILE A 199 -0.03 -9.63 10.65
C ILE A 199 -0.27 -9.61 9.14
N LEU A 200 0.07 -8.53 8.44
CA LEU A 200 -0.11 -8.44 6.99
C LEU A 200 0.71 -9.52 6.27
N LEU A 201 2.02 -9.57 6.52
CA LEU A 201 2.91 -10.52 5.85
C LEU A 201 2.51 -11.97 6.15
N SER A 202 2.14 -12.28 7.39
CA SER A 202 1.68 -13.62 7.77
C SER A 202 0.43 -14.05 6.99
N ASN A 203 -0.52 -13.13 6.75
CA ASN A 203 -1.70 -13.42 5.94
C ASN A 203 -1.38 -13.58 4.45
N LEU A 204 -0.38 -12.85 3.92
CA LEU A 204 0.11 -13.06 2.55
C LEU A 204 0.70 -14.47 2.38
N PHE A 205 1.57 -14.89 3.30
CA PHE A 205 2.11 -16.25 3.31
C PHE A 205 1.00 -17.31 3.48
N GLU A 206 0.05 -17.11 4.41
CA GLU A 206 -1.06 -18.05 4.61
C GLU A 206 -1.93 -18.19 3.35
N ASN A 207 -2.22 -17.08 2.66
CA ASN A 207 -2.97 -17.11 1.40
C ASN A 207 -2.24 -17.92 0.31
N ALA A 208 -0.94 -17.65 0.10
CA ALA A 208 -0.15 -18.33 -0.91
C ALA A 208 0.04 -19.82 -0.58
N TRP A 209 0.46 -20.16 0.64
CA TRP A 209 0.77 -21.53 1.04
C TRP A 209 -0.48 -22.40 1.14
N SER A 210 -1.63 -21.85 1.54
CA SER A 210 -2.90 -22.59 1.52
C SER A 210 -3.36 -22.95 0.09
N ALA A 211 -2.92 -22.19 -0.92
CA ALA A 211 -3.13 -22.47 -2.32
C ALA A 211 -2.00 -23.33 -2.95
N GLY A 212 -1.02 -23.78 -2.16
CA GLY A 212 0.14 -24.53 -2.64
C GLY A 212 1.07 -23.72 -3.54
N LYS A 213 1.09 -22.38 -3.39
CA LYS A 213 1.94 -21.48 -4.17
C LYS A 213 3.11 -20.98 -3.34
N ASP A 214 4.28 -20.94 -3.96
CA ASP A 214 5.48 -20.33 -3.39
C ASP A 214 5.33 -18.80 -3.28
N VAL A 215 5.99 -18.23 -2.28
CA VAL A 215 6.05 -16.77 -2.10
C VAL A 215 7.43 -16.29 -2.50
N GLU A 216 7.53 -15.76 -3.72
CA GLU A 216 8.73 -15.04 -4.16
C GLU A 216 8.83 -13.69 -3.44
N LEU A 217 10.04 -13.25 -3.08
CA LEU A 217 10.21 -11.98 -2.35
C LEU A 217 9.73 -10.77 -3.17
N THR A 218 9.89 -10.80 -4.49
CA THR A 218 9.36 -9.78 -5.41
C THR A 218 7.84 -9.71 -5.35
N GLU A 219 7.18 -10.88 -5.32
CA GLU A 219 5.72 -10.98 -5.22
C GLU A 219 5.25 -10.54 -3.82
N LEU A 220 5.97 -10.90 -2.76
CA LEU A 220 5.67 -10.44 -1.40
C LEU A 220 5.70 -8.92 -1.28
N ILE A 221 6.68 -8.26 -1.90
CA ILE A 221 6.78 -6.78 -1.93
C ILE A 221 5.58 -6.17 -2.65
N LEU A 222 5.19 -6.73 -3.81
CA LEU A 222 4.04 -6.25 -4.57
C LEU A 222 2.73 -6.47 -3.79
N GLN A 223 2.53 -7.67 -3.24
CA GLN A 223 1.35 -8.01 -2.45
C GLN A 223 1.31 -7.27 -1.11
N THR A 224 2.43 -6.77 -0.58
CA THR A 224 2.41 -5.86 0.58
C THR A 224 1.73 -4.53 0.19
N GLN A 225 2.03 -4.01 -1.00
CA GLN A 225 1.39 -2.80 -1.54
C GLN A 225 -0.04 -3.03 -2.00
N THR A 226 -0.37 -4.23 -2.47
CA THR A 226 -1.72 -4.57 -2.94
C THR A 226 -2.07 -6.00 -2.55
N PRO A 227 -2.51 -6.23 -1.29
CA PRO A 227 -2.85 -7.56 -0.80
C PRO A 227 -3.96 -8.19 -1.62
N PRO A 228 -3.93 -9.52 -1.84
CA PRO A 228 -4.94 -10.24 -2.61
C PRO A 228 -6.28 -10.42 -1.84
N PHE A 229 -6.49 -9.66 -0.78
CA PHE A 229 -7.69 -9.69 0.07
C PHE A 229 -8.03 -8.29 0.58
N ASP A 230 -9.33 -8.00 0.72
CA ASP A 230 -9.80 -6.66 1.08
C ASP A 230 -9.92 -6.43 2.60
N LYS A 231 -9.86 -7.50 3.40
CA LYS A 231 -10.08 -7.47 4.85
C LYS A 231 -9.04 -8.26 5.62
N LEU A 232 -8.67 -7.74 6.79
CA LEU A 232 -7.88 -8.43 7.82
C LEU A 232 -8.70 -8.46 9.11
N GLY A 233 -9.14 -9.66 9.49
CA GLY A 233 -10.09 -9.83 10.59
C GLY A 233 -11.41 -9.08 10.30
N ALA A 234 -11.81 -8.19 11.21
CA ALA A 234 -13.06 -7.42 11.09
C ALA A 234 -12.93 -6.13 10.26
N PHE A 235 -11.71 -5.68 9.96
CA PHE A 235 -11.44 -4.39 9.31
C PHE A 235 -11.00 -4.56 7.86
N THR A 236 -11.18 -3.52 7.04
CA THR A 236 -10.55 -3.48 5.71
C THR A 236 -9.04 -3.34 5.84
N VAL A 237 -8.29 -3.83 4.86
CA VAL A 237 -6.82 -3.70 4.84
C VAL A 237 -6.40 -2.25 5.01
N ASP A 238 -7.02 -1.32 4.29
CA ASP A 238 -6.64 0.11 4.36
C ASP A 238 -6.96 0.76 5.71
N ALA A 239 -7.99 0.29 6.42
CA ALA A 239 -8.29 0.79 7.76
C ALA A 239 -7.32 0.23 8.81
N PHE A 240 -6.91 -1.04 8.67
CA PHE A 240 -5.97 -1.69 9.58
C PHE A 240 -4.52 -1.25 9.35
N PHE A 241 -4.10 -1.21 8.08
CA PHE A 241 -2.74 -0.85 7.66
C PHE A 241 -2.80 0.04 6.41
N PRO A 242 -2.77 1.39 6.59
CA PRO A 242 -2.95 2.35 5.51
C PRO A 242 -1.94 2.18 4.37
N ALA A 243 -2.36 2.51 3.13
CA ALA A 243 -1.53 2.36 1.93
C ALA A 243 -0.15 3.05 2.02
N LYS A 244 -0.06 4.20 2.71
CA LYS A 244 1.21 4.90 2.93
C LYS A 244 2.19 4.06 3.75
N ASP A 245 1.73 3.52 4.89
CA ASP A 245 2.57 2.71 5.76
C ASP A 245 2.91 1.37 5.10
N ARG A 246 1.99 0.79 4.30
CA ARG A 246 2.27 -0.41 3.48
C ARG A 246 3.32 -0.15 2.41
N MET A 247 3.31 1.04 1.79
CA MET A 247 4.35 1.45 0.85
C MET A 247 5.71 1.59 1.53
N GLU A 248 5.75 2.12 2.75
CA GLU A 248 6.98 2.21 3.55
C GLU A 248 7.54 0.81 3.84
N LEU A 249 6.71 -0.13 4.30
CA LEU A 249 7.12 -1.52 4.50
C LEU A 249 7.63 -2.16 3.19
N ALA A 250 6.92 -1.95 2.08
CA ALA A 250 7.34 -2.47 0.78
C ALA A 250 8.67 -1.87 0.30
N MET A 251 8.93 -0.59 0.56
CA MET A 251 10.23 0.04 0.29
C MET A 251 11.35 -0.58 1.12
N VAL A 252 11.09 -0.80 2.42
CA VAL A 252 12.05 -1.44 3.33
C VAL A 252 12.37 -2.87 2.90
N LEU A 253 11.36 -3.66 2.50
CA LEU A 253 11.56 -4.99 1.92
C LEU A 253 12.29 -4.93 0.57
N ASN A 254 12.01 -3.94 -0.27
CA ASN A 254 12.69 -3.75 -1.55
C ASN A 254 14.17 -3.37 -1.38
N ASN A 255 14.54 -2.69 -0.28
CA ASN A 255 15.95 -2.41 0.01
C ASN A 255 16.78 -3.70 0.14
N ILE A 256 16.16 -4.82 0.56
CA ILE A 256 16.80 -6.13 0.54
C ILE A 256 17.18 -6.51 -0.90
N LEU A 257 16.24 -6.44 -1.85
CA LEU A 257 16.47 -6.80 -3.26
C LEU A 257 17.41 -5.83 -3.98
N ALA A 258 17.32 -4.54 -3.66
CA ALA A 258 18.16 -3.52 -4.28
C ALA A 258 19.60 -3.52 -3.75
N SER A 259 19.86 -4.16 -2.60
CA SER A 259 21.19 -4.22 -2.00
C SER A 259 22.06 -5.25 -2.73
N PRO A 260 23.22 -4.83 -3.30
CA PRO A 260 24.17 -5.77 -3.91
C PRO A 260 24.69 -6.83 -2.94
N ALA A 261 24.71 -6.52 -1.63
CA ALA A 261 25.12 -7.47 -0.59
C ALA A 261 24.13 -8.65 -0.47
N PHE A 262 22.88 -8.48 -0.89
CA PHE A 262 21.86 -9.52 -0.78
C PHE A 262 21.83 -10.49 -1.98
N GLU A 263 22.50 -10.18 -3.10
CA GLU A 263 22.57 -11.10 -4.25
C GLU A 263 23.16 -12.46 -3.87
N ALA A 264 24.16 -12.48 -2.99
CA ALA A 264 24.77 -13.70 -2.47
C ALA A 264 23.83 -14.55 -1.59
N TRP A 265 22.67 -14.01 -1.19
CA TRP A 265 21.63 -14.71 -0.43
C TRP A 265 20.56 -15.33 -1.34
N ARG A 266 20.50 -14.93 -2.61
CA ARG A 266 19.54 -15.43 -3.60
C ARG A 266 20.01 -16.73 -4.25
N VAL A 267 21.31 -16.80 -4.54
CA VAL A 267 21.94 -17.91 -5.25
C VAL A 267 22.54 -18.89 -4.25
N GLY A 268 22.36 -20.18 -4.47
CA GLY A 268 23.01 -21.23 -3.67
C GLY A 268 22.13 -22.45 -3.43
N GLN A 269 22.63 -23.35 -2.59
CA GLN A 269 21.89 -24.54 -2.15
C GLN A 269 20.70 -24.09 -1.28
N SER A 270 19.52 -24.69 -1.49
CA SER A 270 18.35 -24.42 -0.67
C SER A 270 18.51 -24.96 0.76
N LEU A 271 17.71 -24.45 1.69
CA LEU A 271 17.64 -24.96 3.07
C LEU A 271 16.82 -26.27 3.17
N ASP A 272 17.05 -27.21 2.24
CA ASP A 272 16.49 -28.56 2.34
C ASP A 272 17.33 -29.40 3.33
N ILE A 273 16.75 -29.67 4.49
CA ILE A 273 17.41 -30.37 5.60
C ILE A 273 17.84 -31.79 5.22
N ALA A 274 17.11 -32.48 4.34
CA ALA A 274 17.48 -33.82 3.92
C ALA A 274 18.83 -33.82 3.17
N SER A 275 18.99 -32.91 2.20
CA SER A 275 20.25 -32.71 1.45
C SER A 275 21.41 -32.14 2.30
N LEU A 276 21.09 -31.50 3.43
CA LEU A 276 22.09 -31.02 4.39
C LEU A 276 22.55 -32.11 5.35
N LEU A 277 21.71 -33.10 5.63
CA LEU A 277 22.05 -34.24 6.50
C LEU A 277 22.67 -35.41 5.72
N TYR A 278 22.37 -35.56 4.43
CA TYR A 278 22.89 -36.66 3.62
C TYR A 278 23.41 -36.16 2.27
N ALA A 279 24.57 -36.67 1.87
CA ALA A 279 25.14 -36.44 0.56
C ALA A 279 24.34 -37.20 -0.52
N SER A 280 24.50 -36.82 -1.79
CA SER A 280 23.80 -37.49 -2.90
C SER A 280 24.19 -38.95 -3.10
N ASP A 281 25.34 -39.37 -2.55
CA ASP A 281 25.79 -40.76 -2.51
C ASP A 281 25.23 -41.55 -1.30
N GLY A 282 24.38 -40.93 -0.48
CA GLY A 282 23.76 -41.52 0.70
C GLY A 282 24.61 -41.48 1.98
N ARG A 283 25.86 -40.99 1.92
CA ARG A 283 26.67 -40.85 3.13
C ARG A 283 26.11 -39.76 4.06
N PRO A 284 26.22 -39.93 5.39
CA PRO A 284 25.87 -38.88 6.32
C PRO A 284 26.78 -37.67 6.12
N ARG A 285 26.24 -36.49 6.36
CA ARG A 285 26.93 -35.22 6.16
C ARG A 285 26.98 -34.43 7.45
N HIS A 286 28.13 -33.80 7.67
CA HIS A 286 28.36 -32.79 8.70
C HIS A 286 28.42 -31.43 8.00
N SER A 287 27.32 -30.70 8.07
CA SER A 287 27.10 -29.43 7.39
C SER A 287 27.37 -28.28 8.34
N VAL A 288 28.50 -27.59 8.15
CA VAL A 288 28.95 -26.48 8.99
C VAL A 288 28.50 -25.15 8.38
N PHE A 289 27.60 -24.46 9.04
CA PHE A 289 27.18 -23.11 8.70
C PHE A 289 28.13 -22.11 9.35
N TYR A 290 29.06 -21.58 8.56
CA TYR A 290 30.00 -20.54 8.98
C TYR A 290 29.32 -19.17 8.94
N LEU A 291 29.18 -18.52 10.09
CA LEU A 291 28.43 -17.26 10.24
C LEU A 291 29.26 -16.10 10.80
N ALA A 292 30.57 -16.26 10.94
CA ALA A 292 31.44 -15.26 11.56
C ALA A 292 31.60 -13.98 10.72
N HIS A 293 31.32 -14.03 9.41
CA HIS A 293 31.34 -12.86 8.53
C HIS A 293 30.04 -12.04 8.54
N LEU A 294 28.98 -12.56 9.17
CA LEU A 294 27.66 -11.93 9.19
C LEU A 294 27.52 -10.97 10.37
N SER A 295 26.76 -9.89 10.14
CA SER A 295 26.26 -9.03 11.21
C SER A 295 25.29 -9.78 12.13
N ASP A 296 25.03 -9.27 13.33
CA ASP A 296 24.16 -9.94 14.29
C ASP A 296 22.72 -10.13 13.77
N SER A 297 22.17 -9.16 13.03
CA SER A 297 20.84 -9.27 12.42
C SER A 297 20.78 -10.32 11.31
N GLU A 298 21.78 -10.36 10.41
CA GLU A 298 21.89 -11.38 9.36
C GLU A 298 22.09 -12.77 9.96
N ARG A 299 22.89 -12.87 11.04
CA ARG A 299 23.15 -14.10 11.76
C ARG A 299 21.87 -14.61 12.45
N MET A 300 21.12 -13.73 13.09
CA MET A 300 19.82 -14.08 13.70
C MET A 300 18.83 -14.54 12.62
N PHE A 301 18.77 -13.84 11.49
CA PHE A 301 17.91 -14.19 10.36
C PHE A 301 18.17 -15.61 9.84
N ILE A 302 19.42 -15.93 9.49
CA ILE A 302 19.75 -17.25 8.94
C ILE A 302 19.58 -18.37 9.96
N VAL A 303 19.94 -18.14 11.23
CA VAL A 303 19.74 -19.13 12.29
C VAL A 303 18.26 -19.42 12.46
N THR A 304 17.39 -18.40 12.52
CA THR A 304 15.95 -18.61 12.67
C THR A 304 15.35 -19.39 11.49
N LEU A 305 15.77 -19.10 10.27
CA LEU A 305 15.30 -19.84 9.08
C LEU A 305 15.79 -21.29 9.07
N LEU A 306 17.06 -21.52 9.41
CA LEU A 306 17.61 -22.87 9.54
C LEU A 306 16.89 -23.67 10.63
N LEU A 307 16.66 -23.08 11.81
CA LEU A 307 15.91 -23.72 12.90
C LEU A 307 14.47 -24.05 12.49
N SER A 308 13.81 -23.15 11.75
CA SER A 308 12.45 -23.37 11.25
C SER A 308 12.41 -24.49 10.19
N ALA A 309 13.42 -24.56 9.32
CA ALA A 309 13.55 -25.64 8.34
C ALA A 309 13.81 -26.99 9.03
N VAL A 310 14.71 -27.03 10.03
CA VAL A 310 14.97 -28.23 10.85
C VAL A 310 13.71 -28.68 11.59
N GLU A 311 12.97 -27.75 12.20
CA GLU A 311 11.71 -28.07 12.89
C GLU A 311 10.66 -28.66 11.92
N THR A 312 10.54 -28.10 10.71
CA THR A 312 9.63 -28.59 9.67
C THR A 312 10.01 -30.00 9.23
N TRP A 313 11.29 -30.23 8.93
CA TRP A 313 11.81 -31.54 8.55
C TRP A 313 11.60 -32.57 9.67
N MET A 314 11.89 -32.20 10.92
CA MET A 314 11.75 -33.04 12.10
C MET A 314 10.32 -33.56 12.26
N ARG A 315 9.31 -32.69 12.12
CA ARG A 315 7.90 -33.06 12.27
C ARG A 315 7.37 -33.95 11.15
N ALA A 316 8.01 -33.93 9.97
CA ALA A 316 7.71 -34.85 8.88
C ALA A 316 8.29 -36.26 9.10
N GLN A 317 9.17 -36.45 10.09
CA GLN A 317 9.76 -37.75 10.37
C GLN A 317 8.82 -38.64 11.19
N SER A 318 8.93 -39.96 11.01
CA SER A 318 8.33 -40.92 11.92
C SER A 318 8.98 -40.84 13.30
N GLY A 319 8.21 -41.11 14.35
CA GLY A 319 8.75 -41.23 15.70
C GLY A 319 9.90 -42.22 15.78
N SER A 320 10.93 -41.91 16.58
CA SER A 320 12.16 -42.70 16.70
C SER A 320 12.72 -42.61 18.11
N THR A 321 13.15 -43.75 18.66
CA THR A 321 13.89 -43.82 19.93
C THR A 321 15.40 -43.78 19.74
N SER A 322 15.89 -43.94 18.51
CA SER A 322 17.30 -43.82 18.16
C SER A 322 17.63 -42.40 17.67
N LEU A 323 18.87 -41.97 17.91
CA LEU A 323 19.40 -40.71 17.39
C LEU A 323 19.51 -40.77 15.86
N ARG A 324 18.77 -39.90 15.17
CA ARG A 324 18.71 -39.78 13.71
C ARG A 324 19.66 -38.69 13.19
N ALA A 325 19.77 -37.57 13.90
CA ALA A 325 20.59 -36.43 13.50
C ALA A 325 20.94 -35.55 14.72
N ILE A 326 22.00 -34.76 14.58
CA ILE A 326 22.42 -33.77 15.58
C ILE A 326 22.23 -32.35 15.01
N LEU A 327 21.60 -31.48 15.78
CA LEU A 327 21.68 -30.03 15.58
C LEU A 327 22.65 -29.47 16.62
N TYR A 328 23.84 -29.10 16.19
CA TYR A 328 24.85 -28.48 17.04
C TYR A 328 24.83 -26.96 16.87
N MET A 329 24.88 -26.23 17.98
CA MET A 329 25.03 -24.77 17.98
C MET A 329 26.18 -24.38 18.90
N ASP A 330 27.23 -23.77 18.33
CA ASP A 330 28.24 -23.10 19.15
C ASP A 330 27.77 -21.71 19.55
N GLU A 331 28.10 -21.32 20.78
CA GLU A 331 27.74 -20.03 21.38
C GLU A 331 26.24 -19.67 21.24
N ILE A 332 25.39 -20.38 21.99
CA ILE A 332 23.94 -20.11 22.02
C ILE A 332 23.55 -18.77 22.69
N PHE A 333 24.52 -18.03 23.23
CA PHE A 333 24.31 -16.69 23.78
C PHE A 333 23.63 -15.78 22.74
N GLY A 334 22.62 -15.04 23.17
CA GLY A 334 21.81 -14.17 22.30
C GLY A 334 20.66 -14.87 21.57
N TYR A 335 20.75 -16.18 21.31
CA TYR A 335 19.69 -16.96 20.65
C TYR A 335 18.64 -17.53 21.62
N LEU A 336 19.07 -17.86 22.85
CA LEU A 336 18.19 -18.37 23.90
C LEU A 336 18.32 -17.56 25.21
N PRO A 337 18.10 -16.23 25.19
CA PRO A 337 18.22 -15.41 26.38
C PRO A 337 17.06 -15.65 27.37
N PRO A 338 17.24 -15.43 28.69
CA PRO A 338 16.21 -15.71 29.69
C PRO A 338 15.00 -14.78 29.60
N GLN A 339 15.22 -13.46 29.41
CA GLN A 339 14.16 -12.44 29.45
C GLN A 339 13.65 -12.03 28.06
N ARG A 340 14.56 -11.82 27.10
CA ARG A 340 14.20 -11.40 25.73
C ARG A 340 13.61 -12.57 24.93
N ASN A 341 12.87 -12.25 23.87
CA ASN A 341 12.26 -13.24 22.98
C ASN A 341 12.68 -13.04 21.51
N PRO A 342 13.96 -13.27 21.17
CA PRO A 342 14.44 -13.18 19.79
C PRO A 342 13.76 -14.24 18.91
N SER A 343 13.80 -14.05 17.59
CA SER A 343 13.10 -14.90 16.61
C SER A 343 13.54 -16.38 16.64
N SER A 344 14.76 -16.66 17.11
CA SER A 344 15.32 -18.01 17.29
C SER A 344 14.84 -18.73 18.56
N LYS A 345 14.38 -18.01 19.59
CA LYS A 345 14.00 -18.61 20.89
C LYS A 345 12.78 -19.53 20.77
N PRO A 346 11.64 -19.14 20.15
CA PRO A 346 10.47 -20.02 20.02
C PRO A 346 10.74 -21.38 19.36
N PRO A 347 11.40 -21.48 18.18
CA PRO A 347 11.69 -22.79 17.58
C PRO A 347 12.65 -23.62 18.43
N LEU A 348 13.65 -23.01 19.09
CA LEU A 348 14.53 -23.72 20.02
C LEU A 348 13.77 -24.32 21.20
N LEU A 349 12.85 -23.57 21.82
CA LEU A 349 12.05 -24.06 22.94
C LEU A 349 11.14 -25.23 22.54
N ARG A 350 10.54 -25.18 21.34
CA ARG A 350 9.71 -26.28 20.83
C ARG A 350 10.55 -27.51 20.54
N MET A 351 11.71 -27.35 19.90
CA MET A 351 12.63 -28.46 19.64
C MET A 351 13.15 -29.08 20.94
N LEU A 352 13.59 -28.28 21.93
CA LEU A 352 14.04 -28.80 23.23
C LEU A 352 12.98 -29.63 23.98
N LYS A 353 11.69 -29.41 23.70
CA LYS A 353 10.58 -30.18 24.30
C LYS A 353 10.21 -31.43 23.48
N ASN A 354 10.22 -31.31 22.16
CA ASN A 354 9.56 -32.27 21.27
C ASN A 354 10.54 -33.09 20.41
N ALA A 355 11.75 -32.61 20.15
CA ALA A 355 12.69 -33.21 19.20
C ALA A 355 13.13 -34.64 19.59
N ARG A 356 13.12 -34.95 20.89
CA ARG A 356 13.36 -36.30 21.42
C ARG A 356 12.49 -37.38 20.77
N ALA A 357 11.23 -37.05 20.44
CA ALA A 357 10.28 -38.02 19.87
C ALA A 357 10.61 -38.39 18.42
N PHE A 358 11.38 -37.55 17.73
CA PHE A 358 11.74 -37.69 16.31
C PHE A 358 13.20 -38.13 16.11
N GLY A 359 13.94 -38.37 17.21
CA GLY A 359 15.35 -38.72 17.17
C GLY A 359 16.29 -37.57 16.79
N LEU A 360 15.86 -36.31 16.92
CA LEU A 360 16.74 -35.15 16.72
C LEU A 360 17.36 -34.73 18.06
N GLY A 361 18.69 -34.80 18.16
CA GLY A 361 19.42 -34.38 19.35
C GLY A 361 19.98 -32.96 19.20
N LEU A 362 19.65 -32.06 20.11
CA LEU A 362 20.24 -30.73 20.16
C LEU A 362 21.50 -30.79 21.03
N MET A 363 22.61 -30.27 20.52
CA MET A 363 23.85 -30.11 21.28
C MET A 363 24.23 -28.63 21.32
N LEU A 364 24.02 -28.01 22.48
CA LEU A 364 24.06 -26.57 22.67
C LEU A 364 25.27 -26.17 23.49
N ALA A 365 26.17 -25.37 22.92
CA ALA A 365 27.38 -24.93 23.59
C ALA A 365 27.35 -23.44 23.93
N THR A 366 27.85 -23.04 25.09
CA THR A 366 27.98 -21.62 25.49
C THR A 366 29.26 -21.38 26.29
N GLN A 367 29.89 -20.22 26.11
CA GLN A 367 30.95 -19.73 26.99
C GLN A 367 30.41 -18.81 28.08
N ASN A 368 29.22 -18.25 27.86
CA ASN A 368 28.54 -17.31 28.75
C ASN A 368 27.33 -17.99 29.40
N PRO A 369 27.54 -18.75 30.49
CA PRO A 369 26.48 -19.48 31.15
C PRO A 369 25.36 -18.57 31.67
N VAL A 370 25.66 -17.39 32.23
CA VAL A 370 24.68 -16.58 32.98
C VAL A 370 23.49 -16.08 32.14
N ASP A 371 23.73 -15.81 30.85
CA ASP A 371 22.78 -15.10 29.98
C ASP A 371 22.00 -16.04 29.04
N VAL A 372 21.80 -17.29 29.48
CA VAL A 372 21.01 -18.30 28.78
C VAL A 372 19.80 -18.72 29.62
N ASP A 373 18.69 -19.05 28.96
CA ASP A 373 17.47 -19.56 29.60
C ASP A 373 17.67 -20.97 30.19
N TYR A 374 18.15 -21.06 31.43
CA TYR A 374 18.38 -22.34 32.12
C TYR A 374 17.13 -23.20 32.29
N LYS A 375 15.95 -22.59 32.38
CA LYS A 375 14.69 -23.35 32.47
C LYS A 375 14.38 -24.06 31.16
N ALA A 376 14.77 -23.47 30.04
CA ALA A 376 14.71 -24.15 28.75
C ALA A 376 15.73 -25.30 28.69
N LEU A 377 16.97 -25.03 29.11
CA LEU A 377 18.06 -26.00 29.09
C LEU A 377 17.88 -27.17 30.06
N SER A 378 17.08 -27.05 31.12
CA SER A 378 16.80 -28.16 32.04
C SER A 378 16.07 -29.34 31.37
N ASN A 379 15.56 -29.17 30.14
CA ASN A 379 15.07 -30.28 29.32
C ASN A 379 16.20 -31.14 28.74
N ALA A 380 17.45 -30.67 28.79
CA ALA A 380 18.61 -31.42 28.35
C ALA A 380 18.98 -32.49 29.38
N GLY A 381 19.06 -33.75 28.94
CA GLY A 381 19.41 -34.88 29.77
C GLY A 381 20.92 -35.07 29.95
N THR A 382 21.74 -34.50 29.07
CA THR A 382 23.21 -34.51 29.19
C THR A 382 23.77 -33.12 29.46
N TRP A 383 24.60 -32.98 30.48
CA TRP A 383 25.31 -31.77 30.83
C TRP A 383 26.82 -32.05 30.89
N LEU A 384 27.58 -31.28 30.13
CA LEU A 384 29.03 -31.32 30.06
C LEU A 384 29.56 -29.96 30.53
N VAL A 385 29.97 -29.91 31.78
CA VAL A 385 30.38 -28.67 32.45
C VAL A 385 31.89 -28.65 32.58
N GLY A 386 32.55 -27.74 31.88
CA GLY A 386 33.97 -27.45 32.04
C GLY A 386 34.23 -26.40 33.12
N LYS A 387 35.49 -25.99 33.25
CA LYS A 387 35.89 -24.92 34.16
C LYS A 387 35.10 -23.63 33.89
N LEU A 388 34.59 -23.00 34.94
CA LEU A 388 33.85 -21.72 34.90
C LEU A 388 34.74 -20.56 35.36
N GLN A 389 34.39 -19.33 34.94
CA GLN A 389 35.20 -18.13 35.21
C GLN A 389 34.84 -17.48 36.56
N THR A 390 33.55 -17.39 36.90
CA THR A 390 33.08 -16.70 38.10
C THR A 390 32.17 -17.57 38.97
N ASP A 391 32.05 -17.25 40.26
CA ASP A 391 31.10 -17.91 41.16
C ASP A 391 29.64 -17.68 40.75
N GLN A 392 29.33 -16.54 40.13
CA GLN A 392 27.99 -16.25 39.63
C GLN A 392 27.58 -17.21 38.50
N ASP A 393 28.49 -17.49 37.57
CA ASP A 393 28.31 -18.50 36.51
C ASP A 393 27.96 -19.86 37.10
N LYS A 394 28.71 -20.25 38.14
CA LYS A 394 28.54 -21.51 38.84
C LYS A 394 27.17 -21.58 39.53
N GLN A 395 26.76 -20.53 40.26
CA GLN A 395 25.47 -20.53 40.95
C GLN A 395 24.29 -20.64 39.97
N ARG A 396 24.33 -19.92 38.84
CA ARG A 396 23.29 -20.02 37.79
C ARG A 396 23.22 -21.40 37.16
N LEU A 397 24.38 -22.01 36.91
CA LEU A 397 24.44 -23.37 36.39
C LEU A 397 23.88 -24.39 37.40
N LEU A 398 24.21 -24.24 38.69
CA LEU A 398 23.69 -25.10 39.75
C LEU A 398 22.16 -25.04 39.82
N ASP A 399 21.55 -23.86 39.65
CA ASP A 399 20.09 -23.71 39.59
C ASP A 399 19.47 -24.53 38.43
N GLY A 400 20.16 -24.60 37.28
CA GLY A 400 19.72 -25.40 36.13
C GLY A 400 19.90 -26.92 36.33
N LEU A 401 21.01 -27.32 36.96
CA LEU A 401 21.31 -28.73 37.27
C LEU A 401 20.38 -29.28 38.36
N GLU A 402 20.01 -28.49 39.36
CA GLU A 402 19.10 -28.91 40.45
C GLU A 402 17.71 -29.32 39.92
N GLY A 403 17.25 -28.70 38.83
CA GLY A 403 16.01 -29.08 38.14
C GLY A 403 16.11 -30.32 37.24
N ALA A 404 17.31 -30.69 36.80
CA ALA A 404 17.56 -31.81 35.88
C ALA A 404 18.10 -33.07 36.60
N ALA A 405 18.81 -32.90 37.72
CA ALA A 405 19.51 -33.96 38.42
C ALA A 405 18.66 -34.58 39.53
N GLY A 406 17.95 -35.66 39.23
CA GLY A 406 17.33 -36.49 40.26
C GLY A 406 18.40 -37.27 41.05
N GLY A 407 18.81 -36.77 42.22
CA GLY A 407 19.52 -37.57 43.23
C GLY A 407 20.93 -37.13 43.65
N VAL A 408 21.49 -36.05 43.12
CA VAL A 408 22.80 -35.48 43.55
C VAL A 408 22.58 -34.15 44.24
N SER A 409 23.25 -33.91 45.37
CA SER A 409 23.08 -32.66 46.11
C SER A 409 23.76 -31.48 45.41
N ARG A 410 23.17 -30.28 45.53
CA ARG A 410 23.77 -29.02 45.03
C ARG A 410 25.20 -28.81 45.52
N ALA A 411 25.48 -29.18 46.78
CA ALA A 411 26.81 -29.05 47.39
C ALA A 411 27.85 -29.99 46.74
N GLU A 412 27.45 -31.17 46.31
CA GLU A 412 28.33 -32.12 45.63
C GLU A 412 28.70 -31.62 44.23
N PHE A 413 27.73 -31.10 43.46
CA PHE A 413 28.01 -30.44 42.18
C PHE A 413 28.92 -29.22 42.35
N ASP A 414 28.68 -28.38 43.36
CA ASP A 414 29.54 -27.22 43.64
C ASP A 414 31.00 -27.62 43.87
N LYS A 415 31.23 -28.68 44.66
CA LYS A 415 32.57 -29.22 44.91
C LYS A 415 33.23 -29.78 43.65
N LEU A 416 32.49 -30.58 42.87
CA LEU A 416 33.01 -31.17 41.63
C LEU A 416 33.37 -30.09 40.60
N ILE A 417 32.48 -29.13 40.36
CA ILE A 417 32.70 -28.04 39.40
C ILE A 417 33.89 -27.18 39.80
N SER A 418 34.06 -26.91 41.10
CA SER A 418 35.17 -26.12 41.62
C SER A 418 36.54 -26.84 41.49
N SER A 419 36.54 -28.16 41.34
CA SER A 419 37.77 -28.97 41.15
C SER A 419 38.23 -29.09 39.70
N LEU A 420 37.45 -28.56 38.73
CA LEU A 420 37.70 -28.78 37.30
C LEU A 420 38.95 -28.05 36.79
N GLY A 421 39.85 -28.83 36.17
CA GLY A 421 41.02 -28.36 35.44
C GLY A 421 40.73 -28.02 33.97
N LYS A 422 41.79 -27.77 33.19
CA LYS A 422 41.69 -27.66 31.73
C LYS A 422 41.36 -29.03 31.14
N ARG A 423 40.43 -29.09 30.18
CA ARG A 423 39.97 -30.32 29.49
C ARG A 423 39.34 -31.39 30.39
N VAL A 424 39.04 -31.04 31.63
CA VAL A 424 38.26 -31.87 32.57
C VAL A 424 36.85 -31.32 32.62
N PHE A 425 35.87 -32.21 32.46
CA PHE A 425 34.46 -31.89 32.41
C PHE A 425 33.70 -32.76 33.39
N LEU A 426 32.75 -32.15 34.10
CA LEU A 426 31.70 -32.90 34.76
C LEU A 426 30.70 -33.35 33.69
N LEU A 427 30.60 -34.66 33.48
CA LEU A 427 29.57 -35.31 32.70
C LEU A 427 28.43 -35.74 33.63
N HIS A 428 27.32 -35.02 33.56
CA HIS A 428 26.07 -35.43 34.18
C HIS A 428 25.12 -35.91 33.08
N ASN A 429 24.55 -37.11 33.26
CA ASN A 429 23.59 -37.69 32.33
C ASN A 429 22.43 -38.26 33.16
N VAL A 430 21.20 -37.86 32.84
CA VAL A 430 19.98 -38.31 33.53
C VAL A 430 19.75 -39.83 33.44
N HIS A 431 20.37 -40.49 32.46
CA HIS A 431 20.34 -41.94 32.30
C HIS A 431 21.44 -42.67 33.11
N ALA A 432 22.38 -41.92 33.71
CA ALA A 432 23.44 -42.46 34.56
C ALA A 432 23.11 -42.26 36.04
N LYS A 433 23.57 -43.19 36.91
CA LYS A 433 23.30 -43.15 38.35
C LYS A 433 24.02 -42.00 39.07
N GLN A 434 25.22 -41.68 38.62
CA GLN A 434 26.08 -40.67 39.22
C GLN A 434 26.81 -39.89 38.11
N PRO A 435 27.11 -38.60 38.35
CA PRO A 435 27.95 -37.83 37.46
C PRO A 435 29.39 -38.37 37.47
N THR A 436 30.10 -38.21 36.37
CA THR A 436 31.49 -38.66 36.21
C THR A 436 32.35 -37.48 35.78
N LEU A 437 33.58 -37.39 36.28
CA LEU A 437 34.57 -36.47 35.74
C LEU A 437 35.27 -37.11 34.54
N LEU A 438 35.23 -36.42 33.41
CA LEU A 438 35.77 -36.82 32.13
C LEU A 438 36.96 -35.91 31.79
N HIS A 439 38.14 -36.48 31.57
CA HIS A 439 39.16 -35.79 30.80
C HIS A 439 38.95 -36.08 29.32
N SER A 440 38.65 -35.05 28.53
CA SER A 440 38.39 -35.21 27.09
C SER A 440 39.62 -35.77 26.36
N ARG A 441 39.38 -36.67 25.39
CA ARG A 441 40.46 -37.17 24.52
C ARG A 441 41.04 -36.09 23.63
N TRP A 442 42.20 -36.37 23.05
CA TRP A 442 42.71 -35.55 21.94
C TRP A 442 41.75 -35.65 20.74
N ALA A 443 41.45 -34.51 20.10
CA ALA A 443 40.62 -34.46 18.89
C ALA A 443 41.39 -35.07 17.70
N MET A 444 40.69 -35.81 16.84
CA MET A 444 41.29 -36.36 15.62
C MET A 444 41.57 -35.27 14.59
N ASN A 445 40.66 -34.30 14.50
CA ASN A 445 40.82 -33.12 13.66
C ASN A 445 41.86 -32.16 14.20
N TYR A 446 42.63 -31.52 13.32
CA TYR A 446 43.55 -30.46 13.72
C TYR A 446 42.77 -29.22 14.16
N LEU A 447 43.05 -28.70 15.36
CA LEU A 447 42.41 -27.50 15.88
C LEU A 447 43.32 -26.29 15.65
N ALA A 448 43.20 -25.67 14.48
CA ALA A 448 43.96 -24.47 14.10
C ALA A 448 43.48 -23.19 14.82
N GLY A 449 42.31 -23.25 15.48
CA GLY A 449 41.59 -22.08 16.00
C GLY A 449 40.55 -21.57 15.01
N PRO A 450 40.01 -20.36 15.22
CA PRO A 450 39.03 -19.78 14.30
C PRO A 450 39.64 -19.54 12.92
N LEU A 451 39.08 -20.16 11.88
CA LEU A 451 39.52 -19.93 10.51
C LEU A 451 38.79 -18.74 9.88
N THR A 452 39.49 -18.03 9.00
CA THR A 452 38.97 -16.84 8.33
C THR A 452 38.19 -17.20 7.06
N ARG A 453 37.29 -16.29 6.64
CA ARG A 453 36.49 -16.45 5.41
C ARG A 453 37.34 -16.77 4.17
N THR A 454 38.54 -16.22 4.06
CA THR A 454 39.44 -16.42 2.91
C THR A 454 40.05 -17.82 2.85
N GLN A 455 40.04 -18.56 3.95
CA GLN A 455 40.54 -19.94 4.02
C GLN A 455 39.47 -20.99 3.68
N ILE A 456 38.19 -20.61 3.70
CA ILE A 456 37.06 -21.52 3.45
C ILE A 456 37.11 -22.21 2.07
N PRO A 457 37.44 -21.54 0.95
CA PRO A 457 37.51 -22.20 -0.36
C PRO A 457 38.53 -23.34 -0.38
N ALA A 458 39.71 -23.12 0.21
CA ALA A 458 40.76 -24.13 0.29
C ALA A 458 40.34 -25.31 1.17
N LEU A 459 39.55 -25.04 2.22
CA LEU A 459 39.09 -26.05 3.17
C LEU A 459 37.98 -26.94 2.59
N ASN A 460 37.01 -26.37 1.89
CA ASN A 460 36.01 -27.16 1.15
C ASN A 460 36.67 -28.01 0.06
N LYS A 461 37.66 -27.46 -0.66
CA LYS A 461 38.45 -28.23 -1.62
C LYS A 461 39.21 -29.38 -0.95
N LEU A 462 39.81 -29.16 0.22
CA LEU A 462 40.48 -30.22 1.00
C LEU A 462 39.52 -31.36 1.37
N ALA A 463 38.27 -31.03 1.71
CA ALA A 463 37.23 -32.00 2.06
C ALA A 463 36.52 -32.63 0.83
N ASN A 464 36.91 -32.27 -0.40
CA ASN A 464 36.20 -32.63 -1.64
C ASN A 464 34.72 -32.22 -1.61
N ALA A 465 34.42 -31.09 -0.97
CA ALA A 465 33.12 -30.46 -0.93
C ALA A 465 33.04 -29.37 -2.00
N ASP A 466 33.24 -29.73 -3.27
CA ASP A 466 33.07 -28.79 -4.37
C ASP A 466 31.58 -28.56 -4.65
N ALA A 467 31.22 -27.30 -4.89
CA ALA A 467 29.91 -26.87 -5.35
C ALA A 467 29.67 -27.36 -6.79
N SER A 468 29.37 -28.64 -6.98
CA SER A 468 28.70 -29.06 -8.20
C SER A 468 27.27 -28.50 -8.15
N PRO A 469 26.83 -27.67 -9.11
CA PRO A 469 25.45 -27.23 -9.18
C PRO A 469 24.57 -28.44 -9.47
N GLN A 470 24.07 -29.10 -8.42
CA GLN A 470 23.03 -30.11 -8.58
C GLN A 470 21.74 -29.38 -8.94
N THR A 471 21.33 -29.68 -10.16
CA THR A 471 20.04 -29.45 -10.82
C THR A 471 18.86 -29.27 -9.86
N GLN A 472 18.05 -28.26 -10.17
CA GLN A 472 16.65 -28.11 -9.76
C GLN A 472 15.96 -29.48 -9.61
N PRO A 473 15.19 -29.72 -8.54
CA PRO A 473 14.43 -30.95 -8.41
C PRO A 473 13.44 -31.04 -9.57
N LYS A 474 13.69 -32.00 -10.47
CA LYS A 474 12.71 -32.46 -11.45
C LYS A 474 11.63 -33.21 -10.66
N PRO A 475 10.33 -32.97 -10.90
CA PRO A 475 9.26 -33.65 -10.17
C PRO A 475 9.43 -35.17 -10.31
N ALA A 476 9.54 -35.83 -9.16
CA ALA A 476 9.65 -37.27 -9.06
C ALA A 476 8.38 -37.92 -9.63
N SER A 477 8.61 -38.86 -10.53
CA SER A 477 7.66 -39.82 -11.07
C SER A 477 6.80 -40.48 -9.97
N ALA A 478 5.52 -40.62 -10.31
CA ALA A 478 4.46 -41.22 -9.50
C ALA A 478 4.84 -42.54 -8.79
N PRO A 479 4.26 -42.81 -7.61
CA PRO A 479 4.54 -44.03 -6.85
C PRO A 479 4.10 -45.29 -7.61
N GLN A 480 5.03 -46.23 -7.76
CA GLN A 480 4.73 -47.61 -8.15
C GLN A 480 3.84 -48.24 -7.08
N THR A 481 2.61 -48.57 -7.46
CA THR A 481 1.67 -49.31 -6.61
C THR A 481 1.83 -50.81 -6.85
N PHE A 482 1.98 -51.52 -5.73
CA PHE A 482 2.04 -52.97 -5.63
C PHE A 482 0.75 -53.62 -6.15
N ALA A 483 0.92 -54.75 -6.83
CA ALA A 483 -0.14 -55.61 -7.35
C ALA A 483 -0.98 -56.27 -6.25
N SER A 484 -2.29 -56.45 -6.48
CA SER A 484 -3.14 -57.51 -5.90
C SER A 484 -4.50 -57.66 -6.61
N ALA A 485 -4.64 -58.79 -7.30
CA ALA A 485 -5.78 -59.71 -7.47
C ALA A 485 -7.24 -59.27 -7.73
N GLU A 486 -7.70 -59.78 -8.88
CA GLU A 486 -9.03 -60.14 -9.41
C GLU A 486 -10.20 -60.45 -8.44
N THR A 487 -11.41 -60.05 -8.84
CA THR A 487 -12.61 -60.91 -8.89
C THR A 487 -13.64 -60.36 -9.90
N ALA A 488 -14.34 -61.27 -10.58
CA ALA A 488 -15.10 -61.02 -11.81
C ALA A 488 -16.64 -61.01 -11.64
N SER A 489 -17.29 -60.06 -12.34
CA SER A 489 -18.58 -60.10 -13.11
C SER A 489 -19.93 -60.49 -12.44
N PRO A 490 -21.13 -60.17 -13.03
CA PRO A 490 -21.42 -59.57 -14.35
C PRO A 490 -22.47 -58.41 -14.42
N SER A 491 -22.32 -57.64 -15.50
CA SER A 491 -23.28 -57.06 -16.46
C SER A 491 -24.78 -56.91 -16.13
N PHE A 492 -25.31 -55.67 -16.23
CA PHE A 492 -26.56 -55.36 -16.95
C PHE A 492 -26.51 -53.95 -17.57
N MET A 493 -27.09 -53.86 -18.77
CA MET A 493 -27.08 -52.75 -19.73
C MET A 493 -27.83 -51.48 -19.25
N GLY A 494 -27.41 -50.31 -19.77
CA GLY A 494 -28.22 -49.10 -19.73
C GLY A 494 -27.50 -47.82 -20.19
N SER A 495 -27.38 -47.66 -21.52
CA SER A 495 -27.27 -46.40 -22.31
C SER A 495 -26.91 -45.07 -21.62
N THR A 496 -25.82 -44.42 -22.06
CA THR A 496 -25.87 -43.21 -22.92
C THR A 496 -24.46 -42.68 -23.20
N SER A 497 -24.29 -42.17 -24.42
CA SER A 497 -23.08 -41.71 -25.07
C SER A 497 -22.49 -40.41 -24.50
N GLN A 498 -21.20 -40.43 -24.16
CA GLN A 498 -20.31 -39.25 -24.07
C GLN A 498 -19.09 -39.47 -24.98
N PRO A 499 -18.70 -38.50 -25.83
CA PRO A 499 -17.53 -38.62 -26.67
C PRO A 499 -16.23 -38.25 -25.94
N ALA A 500 -15.15 -38.88 -26.41
CA ALA A 500 -13.81 -38.90 -25.87
C ALA A 500 -13.14 -37.54 -25.70
N ARG A 501 -12.46 -37.36 -24.55
CA ARG A 501 -11.44 -36.32 -24.33
C ARG A 501 -10.20 -36.65 -25.18
N ARG A 502 -9.92 -35.79 -26.16
CA ARG A 502 -8.61 -35.70 -26.81
C ARG A 502 -7.65 -34.94 -25.90
N SER A 503 -6.44 -35.47 -25.77
CA SER A 503 -5.28 -34.82 -25.16
C SER A 503 -5.01 -33.46 -25.81
N PRO A 504 -4.62 -32.41 -25.05
CA PRO A 504 -4.14 -31.17 -25.66
C PRO A 504 -2.75 -31.42 -26.26
N VAL A 505 -2.66 -31.16 -27.56
CA VAL A 505 -1.41 -30.94 -28.30
C VAL A 505 -0.74 -29.67 -27.73
N PRO A 506 0.60 -29.62 -27.57
CA PRO A 506 1.27 -28.42 -27.07
C PRO A 506 1.17 -27.32 -28.12
N THR A 507 0.40 -26.27 -27.82
CA THR A 507 0.36 -25.07 -28.64
C THR A 507 1.67 -24.31 -28.52
N LEU A 508 2.28 -24.13 -29.68
CA LEU A 508 3.42 -23.28 -29.98
C LEU A 508 3.35 -21.94 -29.24
N GLN A 509 4.42 -21.62 -28.53
CA GLN A 509 4.79 -20.26 -28.15
C GLN A 509 4.93 -19.43 -29.43
N SER A 510 3.97 -18.56 -29.71
CA SER A 510 4.15 -17.43 -30.62
C SER A 510 4.64 -16.23 -29.81
N SER A 511 5.93 -15.93 -29.98
CA SER A 511 6.55 -14.65 -29.69
C SER A 511 5.81 -13.50 -30.38
N ASN A 512 5.11 -12.65 -29.59
CA ASN A 512 4.82 -11.21 -29.81
C ASN A 512 3.59 -10.75 -28.99
N SER A 513 3.58 -10.95 -27.66
CA SER A 513 2.53 -10.33 -26.83
C SER A 513 2.94 -8.92 -26.41
N GLN A 514 2.69 -7.92 -27.27
CA GLN A 514 2.75 -6.49 -26.90
C GLN A 514 1.77 -6.12 -25.77
N PHE A 515 0.73 -6.95 -25.55
CA PHE A 515 -0.34 -6.68 -24.60
C PHE A 515 -0.27 -7.62 -23.40
N SER A 516 -0.41 -7.06 -22.20
CA SER A 516 -0.37 -7.76 -20.92
C SER A 516 -1.77 -8.25 -20.52
N VAL A 517 -1.85 -9.42 -19.89
CA VAL A 517 -3.10 -9.90 -19.25
C VAL A 517 -3.30 -9.21 -17.89
N THR A 518 -2.20 -8.74 -17.28
CA THR A 518 -2.22 -7.95 -16.05
C THR A 518 -2.31 -6.47 -16.39
N LYS A 519 -3.32 -5.80 -15.84
CA LYS A 519 -3.55 -4.36 -16.04
C LYS A 519 -2.41 -3.53 -15.40
N PRO A 520 -1.86 -2.52 -16.11
CA PRO A 520 -0.89 -1.59 -15.54
C PRO A 520 -1.47 -0.81 -14.36
N SER A 521 -0.69 -0.65 -13.30
CA SER A 521 -1.10 0.10 -12.11
C SER A 521 -1.11 1.61 -12.37
N LEU A 522 -2.20 2.27 -11.96
CA LEU A 522 -2.31 3.73 -11.92
C LEU A 522 -2.24 4.24 -10.48
N PRO A 523 -1.60 5.41 -10.23
CA PRO A 523 -1.71 6.10 -8.96
C PRO A 523 -3.19 6.28 -8.55
N PRO A 524 -3.56 6.07 -7.28
CA PRO A 524 -4.97 6.11 -6.82
C PRO A 524 -5.62 7.49 -6.94
N THR A 525 -4.83 8.54 -7.13
CA THR A 525 -5.30 9.90 -7.41
C THR A 525 -5.83 10.07 -8.83
N ILE A 526 -5.47 9.16 -9.75
CA ILE A 526 -5.90 9.18 -11.14
C ILE A 526 -7.09 8.25 -11.26
N ARG A 527 -8.26 8.80 -11.57
CA ARG A 527 -9.44 8.00 -11.86
C ARG A 527 -9.28 7.31 -13.19
N GLU A 528 -9.94 6.17 -13.33
CA GLU A 528 -9.92 5.39 -14.56
C GLU A 528 -11.32 4.90 -14.92
N TYR A 529 -11.53 4.74 -16.22
CA TYR A 529 -12.82 4.44 -16.81
C TYR A 529 -12.62 3.43 -17.94
N PHE A 530 -13.55 2.50 -18.12
CA PHE A 530 -13.54 1.50 -19.18
C PHE A 530 -14.62 1.82 -20.18
N LEU A 531 -14.25 2.04 -21.43
CA LEU A 531 -15.23 2.30 -22.46
C LEU A 531 -15.90 1.00 -22.92
N PRO A 532 -17.23 1.01 -23.13
CA PRO A 532 -17.96 -0.17 -23.58
C PRO A 532 -17.60 -0.53 -25.02
N GLN A 533 -17.89 -1.77 -25.41
CA GLN A 533 -17.76 -2.22 -26.79
C GLN A 533 -19.06 -1.88 -27.54
N THR A 534 -19.08 -0.79 -28.30
CA THR A 534 -20.26 -0.34 -29.04
C THR A 534 -20.28 -0.80 -30.49
N TYR A 535 -19.10 -0.96 -31.12
CA TYR A 535 -19.03 -1.42 -32.50
C TYR A 535 -19.21 -2.93 -32.63
N SER A 536 -20.04 -3.35 -33.57
CA SER A 536 -20.01 -4.69 -34.13
C SER A 536 -18.76 -4.92 -34.99
N LEU A 537 -18.43 -6.17 -35.29
CA LEU A 537 -17.25 -6.49 -36.10
C LEU A 537 -17.27 -5.82 -37.50
N PRO A 538 -18.39 -5.80 -38.25
CA PRO A 538 -18.47 -5.06 -39.51
C PRO A 538 -18.27 -3.54 -39.37
N GLU A 539 -18.82 -2.94 -38.31
CA GLU A 539 -18.65 -1.51 -38.02
C GLU A 539 -17.21 -1.16 -37.65
N ALA A 540 -16.53 -2.03 -36.89
CA ALA A 540 -15.12 -1.89 -36.56
C ALA A 540 -14.22 -1.92 -37.82
N PHE A 541 -14.55 -2.76 -38.80
CA PHE A 541 -13.87 -2.77 -40.10
C PHE A 541 -14.13 -1.50 -40.91
N ASN A 542 -15.39 -1.03 -40.93
CA ASN A 542 -15.78 0.20 -41.61
C ASN A 542 -15.09 1.44 -41.00
N ALA A 543 -15.08 1.54 -39.67
CA ALA A 543 -14.42 2.62 -38.93
C ALA A 543 -12.89 2.63 -39.15
N ALA A 544 -12.28 1.46 -39.35
CA ALA A 544 -10.88 1.36 -39.73
C ALA A 544 -10.60 1.58 -41.23
N GLY A 545 -11.64 1.83 -42.05
CA GLY A 545 -11.54 2.01 -43.50
C GLY A 545 -11.14 0.72 -44.24
N ARG A 546 -11.47 -0.45 -43.70
CA ARG A 546 -11.07 -1.77 -44.22
C ARG A 546 -12.29 -2.60 -44.63
N THR A 547 -12.16 -3.39 -45.69
CA THR A 547 -13.15 -4.41 -46.07
C THR A 547 -12.99 -5.66 -45.20
N MET A 548 -14.10 -6.19 -44.69
CA MET A 548 -14.11 -7.37 -43.82
C MET A 548 -13.89 -8.66 -44.63
N PRO A 549 -12.85 -9.45 -44.33
CA PRO A 549 -12.69 -10.79 -44.89
C PRO A 549 -13.75 -11.76 -44.33
N PRO A 550 -14.24 -12.74 -45.12
CA PRO A 550 -15.24 -13.70 -44.66
C PRO A 550 -14.76 -14.62 -43.52
N GLU A 551 -13.45 -14.74 -43.30
CA GLU A 551 -12.85 -15.56 -42.25
C GLU A 551 -12.48 -14.78 -40.97
N ALA A 552 -12.75 -13.47 -40.92
CA ALA A 552 -12.39 -12.61 -39.80
C ALA A 552 -13.09 -13.04 -38.50
N ARG A 553 -12.30 -13.33 -37.45
CA ARG A 553 -12.81 -13.72 -36.13
C ARG A 553 -12.13 -12.92 -35.02
N ILE A 554 -12.92 -12.52 -34.03
CA ILE A 554 -12.43 -11.87 -32.82
C ILE A 554 -11.73 -12.91 -31.95
N GLU A 555 -10.43 -12.75 -31.73
CA GLU A 555 -9.66 -13.57 -30.78
C GLU A 555 -9.68 -13.00 -29.36
N GLY A 556 -9.91 -11.70 -29.21
CA GLY A 556 -9.97 -11.05 -27.90
C GLY A 556 -10.11 -9.53 -27.97
N VAL A 557 -10.08 -8.90 -26.80
CA VAL A 557 -10.19 -7.44 -26.64
C VAL A 557 -8.93 -6.91 -25.96
N VAL A 558 -8.39 -5.83 -26.50
CA VAL A 558 -7.26 -5.08 -25.93
C VAL A 558 -7.72 -3.68 -25.55
N TYR A 559 -7.43 -3.27 -24.33
CA TYR A 559 -7.63 -1.91 -23.87
C TYR A 559 -6.37 -1.05 -24.06
N ARG A 560 -6.53 0.12 -24.69
CA ARG A 560 -5.48 1.14 -24.81
C ARG A 560 -5.77 2.34 -23.92
N PRO A 561 -4.77 2.94 -23.26
CA PRO A 561 -5.00 4.09 -22.39
C PRO A 561 -5.13 5.38 -23.21
N ALA A 562 -6.19 6.14 -22.94
CA ALA A 562 -6.47 7.47 -23.49
C ALA A 562 -6.80 8.45 -22.35
N LEU A 563 -6.82 9.76 -22.61
CA LEU A 563 -7.28 10.76 -21.65
C LEU A 563 -8.73 11.14 -21.95
N MET A 564 -9.55 11.17 -20.91
CA MET A 564 -10.94 11.60 -20.99
C MET A 564 -11.21 12.69 -19.97
N ALA A 565 -11.95 13.71 -20.40
CA ALA A 565 -12.34 14.83 -19.55
C ALA A 565 -13.76 15.30 -19.91
N SER A 566 -14.57 15.60 -18.90
CA SER A 566 -15.90 16.20 -19.04
C SER A 566 -16.16 17.15 -17.88
N ALA A 567 -16.73 18.32 -18.19
CA ALA A 567 -17.13 19.31 -17.21
C ALA A 567 -18.51 19.88 -17.53
N GLN A 568 -19.29 20.09 -16.46
CA GLN A 568 -20.52 20.84 -16.47
C GLN A 568 -20.22 22.27 -16.00
N VAL A 569 -20.71 23.25 -16.74
CA VAL A 569 -20.51 24.67 -16.48
C VAL A 569 -21.87 25.29 -16.25
N ARG A 570 -22.08 25.82 -15.04
CA ARG A 570 -23.27 26.60 -14.76
C ARG A 570 -22.94 28.08 -14.92
N ILE A 571 -23.70 28.79 -15.74
CA ILE A 571 -23.58 30.24 -15.86
C ILE A 571 -24.83 30.86 -15.23
N LEU A 572 -24.63 31.53 -14.09
CA LEU A 572 -25.70 32.13 -13.32
C LEU A 572 -25.45 33.63 -13.14
N ASP A 573 -26.33 34.45 -13.70
CA ASP A 573 -26.43 35.88 -13.40
C ASP A 573 -27.90 36.24 -13.12
N ARG A 574 -28.22 36.40 -11.83
CA ARG A 574 -29.59 36.72 -11.37
C ARG A 574 -30.05 38.10 -11.83
N LYS A 575 -29.13 39.03 -12.08
CA LYS A 575 -29.48 40.37 -12.55
C LYS A 575 -29.84 40.30 -14.03
N LEU A 576 -29.07 39.54 -14.81
CA LEU A 576 -29.27 39.38 -16.25
C LEU A 576 -30.31 38.33 -16.63
N GLY A 577 -30.84 37.57 -15.66
CA GLY A 577 -31.82 36.51 -15.88
C GLY A 577 -31.23 35.28 -16.58
N VAL A 578 -29.93 35.03 -16.38
CA VAL A 578 -29.19 33.91 -16.97
C VAL A 578 -29.10 32.78 -15.94
N ASP A 579 -29.61 31.60 -16.28
CA ASP A 579 -29.34 30.33 -15.58
C ASP A 579 -29.23 29.24 -16.65
N SER A 580 -28.02 29.06 -17.18
CA SER A 580 -27.75 28.10 -18.25
C SER A 580 -26.72 27.08 -17.81
N GLU A 581 -26.91 25.83 -18.22
CA GLU A 581 -25.98 24.74 -18.01
C GLU A 581 -25.37 24.33 -19.36
N LEU A 582 -24.05 24.26 -19.43
CA LEU A 582 -23.31 23.85 -20.61
C LEU A 582 -22.41 22.67 -20.26
N THR A 583 -22.38 21.65 -21.11
CA THR A 583 -21.42 20.54 -20.97
C THR A 583 -20.29 20.70 -21.98
N ARG A 584 -19.06 20.40 -21.55
CA ARG A 584 -17.85 20.37 -22.38
C ARG A 584 -17.10 19.08 -22.10
N ALA A 585 -16.88 18.29 -23.13
CA ALA A 585 -16.10 17.07 -23.04
C ALA A 585 -14.97 17.03 -24.08
N ALA A 586 -13.90 16.33 -23.73
CA ALA A 586 -12.75 16.09 -24.57
C ALA A 586 -12.24 14.66 -24.42
N PHE A 587 -11.90 14.03 -25.54
CA PHE A 587 -11.33 12.69 -25.60
C PHE A 587 -10.03 12.70 -26.40
N VAL A 588 -8.91 12.39 -25.74
CA VAL A 588 -7.57 12.47 -26.34
C VAL A 588 -6.98 11.07 -26.46
N PRO A 589 -6.96 10.46 -27.68
CA PRO A 589 -6.54 9.08 -27.88
C PRO A 589 -5.06 8.81 -27.56
N SER A 590 -4.19 9.82 -27.70
CA SER A 590 -2.76 9.70 -27.45
C SER A 590 -2.19 11.05 -27.02
N LEU A 591 -1.40 11.06 -25.95
CA LEU A 591 -0.75 12.26 -25.44
C LEU A 591 0.71 12.35 -25.92
N GLU A 592 1.10 13.51 -26.43
CA GLU A 592 2.51 13.79 -26.69
C GLU A 592 3.30 13.92 -25.38
N LYS A 593 4.55 13.46 -25.37
CA LYS A 593 5.43 13.41 -24.19
C LYS A 593 5.64 14.78 -23.49
N ARG A 594 5.27 15.89 -24.11
CA ARG A 594 5.43 17.27 -23.58
C ARG A 594 4.22 17.81 -22.81
N GLY A 595 3.12 17.06 -22.71
CA GLY A 595 2.05 17.32 -21.74
C GLY A 595 1.19 18.57 -21.96
N ALA A 596 1.21 19.19 -23.14
CA ALA A 596 0.27 20.25 -23.52
C ALA A 596 -0.81 19.68 -24.45
N VAL A 597 -2.09 19.92 -24.14
CA VAL A 597 -3.23 19.43 -24.91
C VAL A 597 -3.96 20.61 -25.54
N ARG A 598 -4.23 20.54 -26.84
CA ARG A 598 -5.10 21.49 -27.54
C ARG A 598 -6.54 21.01 -27.48
N TRP A 599 -7.23 21.30 -26.38
CA TRP A 599 -8.55 20.74 -26.08
C TRP A 599 -9.61 21.00 -27.18
N GLU A 600 -9.51 22.09 -27.94
CA GLU A 600 -10.39 22.37 -29.08
C GLU A 600 -10.34 21.31 -30.19
N GLU A 601 -9.18 20.68 -30.40
CA GLU A 601 -8.96 19.66 -31.45
C GLU A 601 -9.52 18.28 -31.04
N TYR A 602 -9.91 18.12 -29.78
CA TYR A 602 -10.36 16.85 -29.18
C TYR A 602 -11.75 16.93 -28.55
N ALA A 603 -12.55 17.94 -28.92
CA ALA A 603 -13.92 18.06 -28.46
C ALA A 603 -14.73 16.81 -28.82
N PHE A 604 -15.49 16.28 -27.86
CA PHE A 604 -16.22 15.02 -28.00
C PHE A 604 -17.63 15.16 -27.41
N ASP A 605 -18.60 14.35 -27.85
CA ASP A 605 -19.94 14.35 -27.26
C ASP A 605 -19.89 13.78 -25.83
N SER A 606 -20.41 14.55 -24.87
CA SER A 606 -20.44 14.15 -23.46
C SER A 606 -21.34 12.94 -23.19
N HIS A 607 -22.41 12.74 -23.98
CA HIS A 607 -23.38 11.68 -23.72
C HIS A 607 -22.79 10.27 -23.89
N THR A 608 -21.82 10.11 -24.79
CA THR A 608 -21.16 8.83 -25.06
C THR A 608 -20.18 8.44 -23.94
N LEU A 609 -19.67 9.41 -23.17
CA LEU A 609 -18.69 9.19 -22.11
C LEU A 609 -19.33 8.86 -20.75
N GLU A 610 -20.64 9.13 -20.58
CA GLU A 610 -21.38 8.85 -19.35
C GLU A 610 -21.62 7.34 -19.12
N ASN A 611 -21.52 6.53 -20.17
CA ASN A 611 -21.70 5.08 -20.12
C ASN A 611 -20.40 4.30 -19.81
N ALA A 612 -19.37 4.96 -19.28
CA ALA A 612 -18.11 4.30 -18.96
C ALA A 612 -18.23 3.39 -17.73
N GLU A 613 -17.72 2.17 -17.87
CA GLU A 613 -17.70 1.14 -16.83
C GLU A 613 -16.52 1.34 -15.86
N THR A 614 -16.63 0.77 -14.65
CA THR A 614 -15.56 0.82 -13.62
C THR A 614 -14.68 -0.42 -13.59
N SER A 615 -14.99 -1.43 -14.40
CA SER A 615 -14.27 -2.70 -14.49
C SER A 615 -14.06 -3.10 -15.96
N PRO A 616 -12.95 -3.75 -16.32
CA PRO A 616 -12.72 -4.24 -17.68
C PRO A 616 -13.63 -5.43 -18.01
N ALA A 617 -13.90 -5.62 -19.30
CA ALA A 617 -14.54 -6.83 -19.79
C ALA A 617 -13.71 -8.10 -19.47
N PRO A 618 -14.35 -9.27 -19.26
CA PRO A 618 -13.64 -10.53 -19.00
C PRO A 618 -12.65 -10.89 -20.11
N SER A 619 -11.50 -11.46 -19.76
CA SER A 619 -10.44 -11.89 -20.70
C SER A 619 -9.81 -10.76 -21.54
N SER A 620 -9.90 -9.51 -21.06
CA SER A 620 -9.25 -8.37 -21.71
C SER A 620 -7.73 -8.36 -21.50
N ARG A 621 -7.03 -7.81 -22.49
CA ARG A 621 -5.59 -7.50 -22.42
C ARG A 621 -5.39 -5.99 -22.38
N PHE A 622 -4.22 -5.54 -21.96
CA PHE A 622 -3.90 -4.14 -21.74
C PHE A 622 -2.62 -3.74 -22.47
N ASP A 623 -2.67 -2.56 -23.09
CA ASP A 623 -1.49 -1.88 -23.60
C ASP A 623 -0.70 -1.20 -22.46
N ALA A 624 0.56 -0.88 -22.70
CA ALA A 624 1.40 -0.21 -21.72
C ALA A 624 0.91 1.23 -21.47
N ILE A 625 0.98 1.67 -20.22
CA ILE A 625 0.67 3.05 -19.84
C ILE A 625 1.96 3.85 -19.62
N ALA A 626 2.02 5.04 -20.21
CA ALA A 626 3.19 5.90 -20.16
C ALA A 626 2.84 7.31 -19.67
N SER A 627 3.86 8.08 -19.33
CA SER A 627 3.73 9.48 -18.98
C SER A 627 3.11 10.26 -20.15
N PRO A 628 2.14 11.16 -19.90
CA PRO A 628 1.74 11.69 -18.60
C PRO A 628 0.60 10.93 -17.88
N LEU A 629 0.00 9.90 -18.49
CA LEU A 629 -1.19 9.20 -17.96
C LEU A 629 -0.92 8.43 -16.65
N ASN A 630 0.33 8.09 -16.37
CA ASN A 630 0.74 7.40 -15.13
C ASN A 630 1.39 8.33 -14.08
N ASP A 631 1.43 9.65 -14.33
CA ASP A 631 2.04 10.64 -13.43
C ASP A 631 0.97 11.54 -12.80
N ALA A 632 0.77 11.40 -11.49
CA ALA A 632 -0.25 12.14 -10.74
C ALA A 632 -0.09 13.66 -10.82
N LYS A 633 1.14 14.16 -10.85
CA LYS A 633 1.41 15.60 -10.87
C LYS A 633 1.08 16.18 -12.24
N LEU A 634 1.44 15.47 -13.32
CA LEU A 634 1.11 15.89 -14.68
C LEU A 634 -0.40 15.77 -14.94
N MET A 635 -1.06 14.73 -14.45
CA MET A 635 -2.52 14.60 -14.54
C MET A 635 -3.25 15.71 -13.78
N THR A 636 -2.76 16.11 -12.61
CA THR A 636 -3.31 17.26 -11.86
C THR A 636 -3.12 18.57 -12.63
N ALA A 637 -1.97 18.75 -13.28
CA ALA A 637 -1.71 19.92 -14.13
C ALA A 637 -2.63 19.93 -15.36
N LEU A 638 -2.83 18.79 -16.03
CA LEU A 638 -3.76 18.63 -17.15
C LEU A 638 -5.21 18.87 -16.74
N GLN A 639 -5.62 18.42 -15.55
CA GLN A 639 -6.96 18.66 -15.02
C GLN A 639 -7.22 20.14 -14.80
N LYS A 640 -6.22 20.85 -14.25
CA LYS A 640 -6.30 22.30 -14.07
C LYS A 640 -6.33 23.03 -15.41
N ASP A 641 -5.50 22.62 -16.37
CA ASP A 641 -5.46 23.21 -17.72
C ASP A 641 -6.79 23.01 -18.46
N PHE A 642 -7.40 21.82 -18.35
CA PHE A 642 -8.75 21.55 -18.87
C PHE A 642 -9.80 22.47 -18.24
N ALA A 643 -9.81 22.60 -16.92
CA ALA A 643 -10.76 23.50 -16.24
C ALA A 643 -10.58 24.96 -16.66
N ASP A 644 -9.33 25.42 -16.81
CA ASP A 644 -9.00 26.76 -17.28
C ASP A 644 -9.40 26.96 -18.76
N TRP A 645 -9.32 25.92 -19.60
CA TRP A 645 -9.82 25.94 -20.98
C TRP A 645 -11.36 26.01 -21.02
N VAL A 646 -12.05 25.14 -20.26
CA VAL A 646 -13.52 25.12 -20.16
C VAL A 646 -14.05 26.48 -19.70
N HIS A 647 -13.42 27.09 -18.69
CA HIS A 647 -13.78 28.42 -18.21
C HIS A 647 -13.61 29.51 -19.29
N ARG A 648 -12.53 29.47 -20.07
CA ARG A 648 -12.25 30.47 -21.12
C ARG A 648 -13.19 30.35 -22.33
N ASN A 649 -13.63 29.13 -22.65
CA ASN A 649 -14.41 28.83 -23.85
C ASN A 649 -15.90 28.56 -23.57
N SER A 650 -16.38 28.93 -22.38
CA SER A 650 -17.80 28.88 -22.03
C SER A 650 -18.33 30.28 -21.77
N SER A 651 -19.34 30.68 -22.52
CA SER A 651 -20.03 31.96 -22.34
C SER A 651 -21.43 31.89 -22.95
N VAL A 652 -22.36 32.66 -22.41
CA VAL A 652 -23.70 32.85 -22.98
C VAL A 652 -23.98 34.33 -23.20
N GLN A 653 -24.82 34.63 -24.19
CA GLN A 653 -25.23 35.99 -24.49
C GLN A 653 -26.54 36.31 -23.77
N ALA A 654 -26.56 37.39 -23.01
CA ALA A 654 -27.75 37.96 -22.39
C ALA A 654 -28.10 39.30 -23.05
N ARG A 655 -29.37 39.69 -23.03
CA ARG A 655 -29.82 41.00 -23.51
C ARG A 655 -30.17 41.88 -22.32
N ALA A 656 -29.69 43.11 -22.33
CA ALA A 656 -29.89 44.06 -21.24
C ALA A 656 -30.36 45.41 -21.77
N ASN A 657 -31.30 46.02 -21.05
CA ASN A 657 -31.65 47.42 -21.17
C ASN A 657 -31.48 48.07 -19.80
N GLU A 658 -30.34 48.72 -19.58
CA GLU A 658 -29.96 49.25 -18.27
C GLU A 658 -30.88 50.39 -17.80
N THR A 659 -31.30 51.23 -18.76
CA THR A 659 -32.20 52.36 -18.54
C THR A 659 -33.56 51.90 -17.99
N LEU A 660 -34.11 50.84 -18.58
CA LEU A 660 -35.37 50.24 -18.15
C LEU A 660 -35.21 49.24 -17.00
N LYS A 661 -33.98 48.79 -16.73
CA LYS A 661 -33.65 47.70 -15.79
C LYS A 661 -34.36 46.39 -16.16
N VAL A 662 -34.49 46.14 -17.46
CA VAL A 662 -35.05 44.90 -18.01
C VAL A 662 -33.89 44.07 -18.55
N TYR A 663 -33.87 42.79 -18.17
CA TYR A 663 -32.82 41.87 -18.55
C TYR A 663 -33.42 40.54 -18.98
N ALA A 664 -32.78 39.88 -19.93
CA ALA A 664 -33.21 38.60 -20.45
C ALA A 664 -32.00 37.68 -20.69
N GLY A 665 -32.11 36.46 -20.18
CA GLY A 665 -31.18 35.38 -20.48
C GLY A 665 -31.26 34.88 -21.92
N PRO A 666 -30.37 33.95 -22.32
CA PRO A 666 -30.27 33.44 -23.69
C PRO A 666 -31.57 32.75 -24.17
N ASP A 667 -32.34 32.18 -23.25
CA ASP A 667 -33.54 31.38 -23.52
C ASP A 667 -34.76 32.22 -23.93
N VAL A 668 -34.72 33.54 -23.63
CA VAL A 668 -35.83 34.46 -23.90
C VAL A 668 -35.71 35.00 -25.31
N SER A 669 -36.81 34.92 -26.07
CA SER A 669 -36.82 35.40 -27.45
C SER A 669 -36.66 36.93 -27.51
N ARG A 670 -36.10 37.43 -28.62
CA ARG A 670 -35.97 38.88 -28.85
C ARG A 670 -37.33 39.59 -28.77
N ALA A 671 -38.40 38.95 -29.24
CA ALA A 671 -39.75 39.52 -29.24
C ALA A 671 -40.31 39.68 -27.81
N GLU A 672 -40.10 38.68 -26.95
CA GLU A 672 -40.52 38.72 -25.54
C GLU A 672 -39.75 39.77 -24.75
N PHE A 673 -38.43 39.87 -24.97
CA PHE A 673 -37.59 40.90 -24.35
C PHE A 673 -38.01 42.32 -24.75
N MET A 674 -38.31 42.55 -26.05
CA MET A 674 -38.80 43.84 -26.53
C MET A 674 -40.15 44.22 -25.91
N ARG A 675 -41.05 43.25 -25.76
CA ARG A 675 -42.35 43.48 -25.08
C ARG A 675 -42.14 43.89 -23.63
N ALA A 676 -41.28 43.17 -22.89
CA ALA A 676 -40.96 43.51 -21.51
C ALA A 676 -40.32 44.91 -21.36
N CYS A 677 -39.46 45.31 -22.31
CA CYS A 677 -38.91 46.67 -22.36
C CYS A 677 -40.01 47.71 -22.62
N ALA A 678 -40.89 47.48 -23.59
CA ALA A 678 -42.00 48.40 -23.88
C ALA A 678 -42.94 48.57 -22.67
N ASP A 679 -43.28 47.48 -21.98
CA ASP A 679 -44.13 47.51 -20.79
C ASP A 679 -43.47 48.28 -19.64
N ALA A 680 -42.18 48.02 -19.37
CA ALA A 680 -41.43 48.71 -18.33
C ALA A 680 -41.24 50.22 -18.64
N ALA A 681 -41.04 50.56 -19.91
CA ALA A 681 -40.96 51.95 -20.35
C ALA A 681 -42.30 52.67 -20.16
N SER A 682 -43.43 52.04 -20.53
CA SER A 682 -44.76 52.62 -20.30
C SER A 682 -45.00 52.86 -18.81
N GLN A 683 -44.73 51.88 -17.95
CA GLN A 683 -44.93 52.03 -16.51
C GLN A 683 -44.08 53.15 -15.90
N LYS A 684 -42.78 53.23 -16.25
CA LYS A 684 -41.90 54.29 -15.74
C LYS A 684 -42.28 55.67 -16.28
N ARG A 685 -42.67 55.74 -17.55
CA ARG A 685 -43.17 56.96 -18.20
C ARG A 685 -44.42 57.47 -17.50
N ASP A 686 -45.41 56.61 -17.30
CA ASP A 686 -46.68 56.98 -16.69
C ASP A 686 -46.47 57.40 -15.22
N ALA A 687 -45.58 56.72 -14.49
CA ALA A 687 -45.20 57.10 -13.13
C ALA A 687 -44.42 58.43 -13.06
N GLU A 688 -43.49 58.69 -14.00
CA GLU A 688 -42.73 59.94 -14.06
C GLU A 688 -43.62 61.11 -14.50
N ILE A 689 -44.55 60.89 -15.44
CA ILE A 689 -45.60 61.85 -15.80
C ILE A 689 -46.42 62.20 -14.56
N ALA A 690 -47.02 61.19 -13.91
CA ALA A 690 -47.88 61.43 -12.74
C ALA A 690 -47.13 62.17 -11.62
N LYS A 691 -45.85 61.86 -11.39
CA LYS A 691 -45.03 62.54 -10.39
C LYS A 691 -44.68 63.98 -10.78
N THR A 692 -44.30 64.21 -12.03
CA THR A 692 -43.77 65.51 -12.49
C THR A 692 -44.91 66.50 -12.77
N THR A 693 -46.05 66.02 -13.26
CA THR A 693 -47.23 66.86 -13.47
C THR A 693 -48.05 67.08 -12.20
N ALA A 694 -47.89 66.26 -11.14
CA ALA A 694 -48.72 66.35 -9.92
C ALA A 694 -48.80 67.76 -9.30
N GLN A 695 -47.70 68.52 -9.30
CA GLN A 695 -47.73 69.89 -8.78
C GLN A 695 -48.50 70.83 -9.72
N ILE A 696 -48.29 70.69 -11.03
CA ILE A 696 -48.99 71.47 -12.06
C ILE A 696 -50.50 71.13 -12.02
N ASP A 697 -50.86 69.86 -11.91
CA ASP A 697 -52.24 69.38 -11.81
C ASP A 697 -52.96 69.96 -10.58
N ARG A 698 -52.27 70.05 -9.43
CA ARG A 698 -52.82 70.70 -8.22
C ARG A 698 -53.01 72.19 -8.42
N GLN A 699 -52.07 72.85 -9.10
CA GLN A 699 -52.15 74.29 -9.40
C GLN A 699 -53.29 74.58 -10.39
N LEU A 700 -53.42 73.78 -11.45
CA LEU A 700 -54.52 73.83 -12.40
C LEU A 700 -55.85 73.67 -11.68
N LYS A 701 -56.02 72.61 -10.90
CA LYS A 701 -57.26 72.40 -10.12
C LYS A 701 -57.58 73.58 -9.19
N THR A 702 -56.57 74.13 -8.51
CA THR A 702 -56.78 75.30 -7.62
C THR A 702 -57.22 76.53 -8.42
N LEU A 703 -56.65 76.75 -9.61
CA LEU A 703 -57.02 77.86 -10.48
C LEU A 703 -58.38 77.65 -11.15
N GLU A 704 -58.74 76.41 -11.52
CA GLU A 704 -60.06 76.03 -12.02
C GLU A 704 -61.14 76.22 -10.96
N ASP A 705 -60.89 75.79 -9.72
CA ASP A 705 -61.81 75.99 -8.60
C ASP A 705 -62.01 77.49 -8.30
N LYS A 706 -60.93 78.28 -8.38
CA LYS A 706 -60.99 79.75 -8.27
C LYS A 706 -61.77 80.35 -9.42
N LEU A 707 -61.50 79.94 -10.66
CA LEU A 707 -62.19 80.39 -11.86
C LEU A 707 -63.69 80.10 -11.76
N ALA A 708 -64.08 78.88 -11.37
CA ALA A 708 -65.48 78.49 -11.22
C ALA A 708 -66.18 79.25 -10.08
N ARG A 709 -65.43 79.66 -9.05
CA ARG A 709 -65.93 80.54 -7.99
C ARG A 709 -66.14 81.97 -8.50
N GLU A 710 -65.15 82.56 -9.14
CA GLU A 710 -65.27 83.90 -9.74
C GLU A 710 -66.35 83.95 -10.83
N GLU A 711 -66.53 82.90 -11.63
CA GLU A 711 -67.61 82.83 -12.63
C GLU A 711 -69.01 82.68 -12.00
N ARG A 712 -69.10 82.27 -10.73
CA ARG A 712 -70.34 82.34 -9.94
C ARG A 712 -70.54 83.73 -9.35
N GLU A 713 -69.49 84.29 -8.73
CA GLU A 713 -69.51 85.64 -8.16
C GLU A 713 -69.86 86.67 -9.25
N LEU A 714 -69.23 86.59 -10.44
CA LEU A 714 -69.59 87.42 -11.59
C LEU A 714 -71.07 87.31 -11.98
N ARG A 715 -71.67 86.11 -11.95
CA ARG A 715 -73.09 85.94 -12.27
C ARG A 715 -74.00 86.56 -11.21
N GLU A 716 -73.59 86.49 -9.95
CA GLU A 716 -74.28 87.14 -8.84
C GLU A 716 -74.15 88.67 -8.96
N ASP A 717 -72.95 89.17 -9.27
CA ASP A 717 -72.68 90.60 -9.45
C ASP A 717 -73.35 91.16 -10.70
N GLU A 718 -73.44 90.39 -11.80
CA GLU A 718 -74.23 90.75 -12.99
C GLU A 718 -75.72 90.81 -12.67
N ALA A 719 -76.23 89.85 -11.89
CA ALA A 719 -77.61 89.84 -11.42
C ALA A 719 -77.89 91.02 -10.47
N GLU A 720 -76.99 91.31 -9.52
CA GLU A 720 -77.09 92.48 -8.64
C GLU A 720 -77.02 93.78 -9.46
N LEU A 721 -76.05 93.94 -10.36
CA LEU A 721 -75.96 95.10 -11.24
C LEU A 721 -77.22 95.26 -12.09
N SER A 722 -77.81 94.17 -12.60
CA SER A 722 -79.07 94.21 -13.34
C SER A 722 -80.23 94.67 -12.47
N HIS A 723 -80.32 94.16 -11.23
CA HIS A 723 -81.32 94.56 -10.24
C HIS A 723 -81.15 96.03 -9.85
N ARG A 724 -79.91 96.48 -9.61
CA ARG A 724 -79.54 97.87 -9.28
C ARG A 724 -79.84 98.82 -10.44
N LYS A 725 -79.61 98.40 -11.70
CA LYS A 725 -80.01 99.17 -12.89
C LYS A 725 -81.53 99.31 -13.01
N VAL A 726 -82.28 98.25 -12.69
CA VAL A 726 -83.76 98.31 -12.65
C VAL A 726 -84.24 99.20 -11.49
N GLU A 727 -83.62 99.14 -10.32
CA GLU A 727 -83.90 100.04 -9.18
C GLU A 727 -83.58 101.52 -9.50
N GLU A 728 -82.50 101.78 -10.23
CA GLU A 728 -82.14 103.12 -10.72
C GLU A 728 -83.18 103.62 -11.73
N ALA A 729 -83.64 102.78 -12.66
CA ALA A 729 -84.64 103.13 -13.68
C ALA A 729 -86.09 103.23 -13.15
N GLY A 730 -86.46 102.41 -12.15
CA GLY A 730 -87.81 102.33 -11.58
C GLY A 730 -88.27 103.60 -10.84
N THR A 731 -87.32 104.42 -10.38
CA THR A 731 -87.63 105.69 -9.69
C THR A 731 -88.17 106.78 -10.64
N HIS A 732 -88.31 106.50 -11.94
CA HIS A 732 -89.03 107.37 -12.86
C HIS A 732 -90.56 107.12 -12.89
N LEU A 733 -91.06 106.02 -12.32
CA LEU A 733 -92.46 105.61 -12.46
C LEU A 733 -93.37 105.94 -11.26
N GLU A 734 -92.83 106.20 -10.07
CA GLU A 734 -93.63 106.47 -8.85
C GLU A 734 -94.02 107.96 -8.64
N ASN A 735 -93.95 108.82 -9.66
CA ASN A 735 -94.33 110.24 -9.57
C ASN A 735 -95.59 110.65 -10.38
N LEU A 736 -96.41 109.71 -10.89
CA LEU A 736 -97.68 110.02 -11.57
C LEU A 736 -98.86 109.25 -10.96
N THR A 737 -99.87 110.00 -10.44
CA THR A 737 -101.15 109.62 -9.77
C THR A 737 -101.06 109.29 -8.27
N GLY A 738 -101.56 110.06 -7.27
CA GLY A 738 -102.57 111.15 -7.17
C GLY A 738 -103.99 110.56 -7.08
N LEU A 739 -104.87 110.75 -6.08
CA LEU A 739 -105.13 111.84 -5.12
C LEU A 739 -106.16 111.40 -4.03
N PHE A 740 -106.18 112.13 -2.91
CA PHE A 740 -107.10 112.18 -1.73
C PHE A 740 -106.50 111.60 -0.43
N GLY A 741 -106.20 112.33 0.63
CA GLY A 741 -106.24 113.77 0.90
C GLY A 741 -105.44 114.10 2.17
N GLY A 742 -105.27 115.39 2.47
CA GLY A 742 -104.83 115.88 3.77
C GLY A 742 -103.34 116.23 3.92
N ARG A 743 -103.08 117.54 3.88
CA ARG A 743 -102.07 118.30 4.66
C ARG A 743 -100.67 117.67 4.87
N ARG A 744 -99.68 118.33 4.22
CA ARG A 744 -98.38 118.85 4.75
C ARG A 744 -97.42 117.85 5.43
N LYS A 745 -96.10 117.91 5.32
CA LYS A 745 -95.08 118.64 4.52
C LYS A 745 -93.74 117.99 4.94
N ALA A 746 -92.78 117.94 4.00
CA ALA A 746 -91.33 117.97 4.17
C ALA A 746 -90.58 116.77 4.79
N SER A 747 -90.17 115.83 3.93
CA SER A 747 -88.80 115.28 3.84
C SER A 747 -88.78 114.26 2.68
N ARG A 748 -87.97 114.48 1.62
CA ARG A 748 -87.65 113.48 0.56
C ARG A 748 -86.88 114.13 -0.61
N LEU A 749 -85.56 114.26 -0.48
CA LEU A 749 -84.63 114.50 -1.60
C LEU A 749 -83.22 114.04 -1.17
N SER A 750 -82.97 112.73 -1.06
CA SER A 750 -81.61 112.21 -0.84
C SER A 750 -81.33 110.81 -1.41
N SER A 751 -82.23 110.22 -2.19
CA SER A 751 -82.08 108.81 -2.59
C SER A 751 -81.47 108.57 -3.97
N SER A 752 -81.23 109.58 -4.82
CA SER A 752 -80.76 109.36 -6.21
C SER A 752 -79.24 109.29 -6.37
N LEU A 753 -78.46 110.08 -5.60
CA LEU A 753 -76.99 110.10 -5.71
C LEU A 753 -76.31 108.90 -5.03
N THR A 754 -76.87 108.40 -3.91
CA THR A 754 -76.37 107.19 -3.24
C THR A 754 -76.58 105.94 -4.09
N LYS A 755 -77.70 105.87 -4.83
CA LYS A 755 -78.03 104.72 -5.69
C LYS A 755 -77.10 104.62 -6.89
N ARG A 756 -76.79 105.75 -7.56
CA ARG A 756 -75.84 105.76 -8.69
C ARG A 756 -74.42 105.33 -8.28
N ARG A 757 -73.95 105.74 -7.10
CA ARG A 757 -72.64 105.29 -6.55
C ARG A 757 -72.62 103.77 -6.31
N LEU A 758 -73.73 103.22 -5.82
CA LEU A 758 -73.86 101.76 -5.64
C LEU A 758 -73.91 101.02 -6.98
N THR A 759 -74.58 101.59 -8.01
CA THR A 759 -74.55 101.04 -9.37
C THR A 759 -73.13 101.07 -9.97
N GLU A 760 -72.37 102.16 -9.80
CA GLU A 760 -70.97 102.22 -10.27
C GLU A 760 -70.06 101.27 -9.50
N GLN A 761 -70.28 101.09 -8.19
CA GLN A 761 -69.54 100.11 -7.40
C GLN A 761 -69.83 98.67 -7.88
N ALA A 762 -71.09 98.31 -8.08
CA ALA A 762 -71.47 97.01 -8.64
C ALA A 762 -70.93 96.81 -10.07
N LYS A 763 -70.79 97.88 -10.87
CA LYS A 763 -70.15 97.80 -12.19
C LYS A 763 -68.64 97.55 -12.10
N ALA A 764 -67.97 98.18 -11.13
CA ALA A 764 -66.54 97.98 -10.89
C ALA A 764 -66.26 96.56 -10.38
N GLU A 765 -67.12 96.00 -9.53
CA GLU A 765 -67.05 94.61 -9.06
C GLU A 765 -67.18 93.62 -10.23
N VAL A 766 -68.14 93.82 -11.15
CA VAL A 766 -68.25 93.04 -12.40
C VAL A 766 -66.98 93.13 -13.27
N GLU A 767 -66.41 94.34 -13.43
CA GLU A 767 -65.20 94.53 -14.24
C GLU A 767 -63.96 93.89 -13.60
N GLU A 768 -63.86 93.91 -12.27
CA GLU A 768 -62.82 93.23 -11.50
C GLU A 768 -62.89 91.71 -11.69
N SER A 769 -64.08 91.10 -11.53
CA SER A 769 -64.26 89.67 -11.74
C SER A 769 -63.99 89.25 -13.19
N VAL A 770 -64.38 90.05 -14.19
CA VAL A 770 -64.04 89.77 -15.61
C VAL A 770 -62.51 89.76 -15.83
N ASN A 771 -61.80 90.74 -15.27
CA ASN A 771 -60.35 90.82 -15.37
C ASN A 771 -59.66 89.67 -14.63
N ALA A 772 -60.16 89.29 -13.45
CA ALA A 772 -59.67 88.14 -12.68
C ALA A 772 -59.89 86.82 -13.43
N ILE A 773 -61.07 86.61 -14.02
CA ILE A 773 -61.39 85.46 -14.89
C ILE A 773 -60.43 85.39 -16.08
N ALA A 774 -60.18 86.51 -16.76
CA ALA A 774 -59.25 86.56 -17.88
C ALA A 774 -57.80 86.22 -17.46
N ALA A 775 -57.37 86.71 -16.29
CA ALA A 775 -56.06 86.40 -15.72
C ALA A 775 -55.93 84.91 -15.34
N TYR A 776 -56.95 84.33 -14.70
CA TYR A 776 -56.96 82.91 -14.35
C TYR A 776 -57.00 82.02 -15.60
N LYS A 777 -57.81 82.33 -16.62
CA LYS A 777 -57.82 81.61 -17.90
C LYS A 777 -56.45 81.62 -18.59
N LYS A 778 -55.76 82.76 -18.56
CA LYS A 778 -54.40 82.86 -19.10
C LYS A 778 -53.39 82.00 -18.33
N GLN A 779 -53.44 82.02 -17.00
CA GLN A 779 -52.55 81.21 -16.15
C GLN A 779 -52.82 79.70 -16.30
N ILE A 780 -54.09 79.30 -16.45
CA ILE A 780 -54.49 77.92 -16.73
C ILE A 780 -53.90 77.48 -18.08
N ALA A 781 -54.11 78.24 -19.15
CA ALA A 781 -53.59 77.90 -20.48
C ALA A 781 -52.04 77.80 -20.51
N GLU A 782 -51.34 78.67 -19.77
CA GLU A 782 -49.88 78.60 -19.65
C GLU A 782 -49.41 77.35 -18.89
N LEU A 783 -50.11 76.97 -17.81
CA LEU A 783 -49.82 75.75 -17.06
C LEU A 783 -50.19 74.47 -17.84
N GLU A 784 -51.29 74.48 -18.59
CA GLU A 784 -51.68 73.37 -19.49
C GLU A 784 -50.62 73.15 -20.57
N LYS A 785 -50.17 74.22 -21.23
CA LYS A 785 -49.11 74.13 -22.24
C LYS A 785 -47.82 73.58 -21.64
N ARG A 786 -47.41 74.08 -20.47
CA ARG A 786 -46.21 73.60 -19.77
C ARG A 786 -46.35 72.13 -19.36
N ARG A 787 -47.55 71.70 -18.98
CA ARG A 787 -47.86 70.31 -18.68
C ARG A 787 -47.72 69.43 -19.92
N GLU A 788 -48.27 69.86 -21.06
CA GLU A 788 -48.15 69.14 -22.35
C GLU A 788 -46.68 69.02 -22.79
N GLU A 789 -45.91 70.11 -22.73
CA GLU A 789 -44.48 70.10 -23.05
C GLU A 789 -43.72 69.12 -22.14
N THR A 790 -43.98 69.15 -20.83
CA THR A 790 -43.37 68.22 -19.85
C THR A 790 -43.73 66.76 -20.16
N VAL A 791 -44.98 66.48 -20.51
CA VAL A 791 -45.43 65.12 -20.88
C VAL A 791 -44.78 64.67 -22.19
N ALA A 792 -44.65 65.55 -23.18
CA ALA A 792 -44.01 65.24 -24.46
C ALA A 792 -42.53 64.89 -24.28
N GLU A 793 -41.78 65.66 -23.49
CA GLU A 793 -40.37 65.39 -23.17
C GLU A 793 -40.19 64.03 -22.48
N ILE A 794 -41.06 63.71 -21.50
CA ILE A 794 -41.01 62.42 -20.81
C ILE A 794 -41.37 61.27 -21.77
N ASN A 795 -42.34 61.46 -22.66
CA ASN A 795 -42.71 60.46 -23.68
C ASN A 795 -41.55 60.17 -24.64
N GLU A 796 -40.86 61.19 -25.14
CA GLU A 796 -39.71 61.03 -26.05
C GLU A 796 -38.51 60.36 -25.36
N LYS A 797 -38.23 60.76 -24.11
CA LYS A 797 -37.19 60.16 -23.27
C LYS A 797 -37.41 58.65 -23.07
N TRP A 798 -38.62 58.21 -22.73
CA TRP A 798 -38.88 56.78 -22.53
C TRP A 798 -39.09 56.00 -23.83
N GLY A 799 -39.54 56.66 -24.91
CA GLY A 799 -39.65 56.05 -26.24
C GLY A 799 -38.29 55.68 -26.83
N SER A 800 -37.29 56.53 -26.66
CA SER A 800 -35.90 56.24 -27.08
C SER A 800 -35.25 55.15 -26.20
N ALA A 801 -35.55 55.13 -24.91
CA ALA A 801 -35.00 54.15 -23.96
C ALA A 801 -35.36 52.68 -24.29
N VAL A 802 -36.48 52.40 -24.98
CA VAL A 802 -36.88 51.01 -25.34
C VAL A 802 -35.89 50.34 -26.30
N ASN A 803 -35.25 51.13 -27.18
CA ASN A 803 -34.36 50.62 -28.22
C ASN A 803 -32.89 50.53 -27.79
N ASP A 804 -32.57 50.96 -26.57
CA ASP A 804 -31.22 50.93 -25.99
C ASP A 804 -30.89 49.52 -25.46
N ILE A 805 -30.63 48.60 -26.40
CA ILE A 805 -30.36 47.19 -26.11
C ILE A 805 -28.87 46.93 -26.24
N VAL A 806 -28.30 46.34 -25.20
CA VAL A 806 -26.91 45.89 -25.18
C VAL A 806 -26.90 44.36 -25.04
N GLU A 807 -26.10 43.70 -25.87
CA GLU A 807 -25.77 42.29 -25.69
C GLU A 807 -24.60 42.18 -24.71
N VAL A 808 -24.80 41.44 -23.63
CA VAL A 808 -23.82 41.26 -22.56
C VAL A 808 -23.38 39.80 -22.57
N THR A 809 -22.10 39.57 -22.82
CA THR A 809 -21.51 38.24 -22.70
C THR A 809 -21.29 37.91 -21.23
N VAL A 810 -21.96 36.87 -20.75
CA VAL A 810 -21.81 36.36 -19.39
C VAL A 810 -20.87 35.16 -19.41
N THR A 811 -19.78 35.27 -18.66
CA THR A 811 -18.80 34.20 -18.47
C THR A 811 -19.03 33.52 -17.11
N PRO A 812 -18.79 32.21 -17.00
CA PRO A 812 -18.87 31.50 -15.73
C PRO A 812 -17.75 31.98 -14.79
N LYS A 813 -17.95 31.84 -13.47
CA LYS A 813 -16.82 31.93 -12.55
C LYS A 813 -16.07 30.59 -12.56
N LYS A 814 -14.80 30.61 -12.18
CA LYS A 814 -14.01 29.36 -12.01
C LYS A 814 -14.65 28.38 -11.02
N THR A 815 -15.41 28.87 -10.04
CA THR A 815 -16.15 28.05 -9.07
C THR A 815 -17.35 27.32 -9.67
N ASP A 816 -17.82 27.75 -10.84
CA ASP A 816 -19.04 27.25 -11.48
C ASP A 816 -18.72 26.24 -12.59
N VAL A 817 -17.44 25.85 -12.72
CA VAL A 817 -16.95 24.77 -13.59
C VAL A 817 -16.78 23.51 -12.74
N PHE A 818 -17.65 22.54 -12.95
CA PHE A 818 -17.67 21.27 -12.24
C PHE A 818 -17.12 20.17 -13.14
N ILE A 819 -15.96 19.63 -12.80
CA ILE A 819 -15.38 18.49 -13.53
C ILE A 819 -16.17 17.23 -13.17
N ALA A 820 -16.93 16.72 -14.11
CA ALA A 820 -17.74 15.51 -13.95
C ALA A 820 -16.87 14.25 -14.08
N LEU A 821 -16.06 14.19 -15.14
CA LEU A 821 -15.15 13.08 -15.43
C LEU A 821 -13.76 13.64 -15.75
N PHE A 822 -12.73 13.05 -15.18
CA PHE A 822 -11.34 13.32 -15.57
C PHE A 822 -10.47 12.14 -15.18
N GLY A 823 -9.74 11.56 -16.13
CA GLY A 823 -8.92 10.39 -15.86
C GLY A 823 -8.50 9.61 -17.10
N VAL A 824 -7.97 8.42 -16.87
CA VAL A 824 -7.55 7.51 -17.93
C VAL A 824 -8.75 6.72 -18.42
N ALA A 825 -9.04 6.80 -19.71
CA ALA A 825 -10.03 5.97 -20.37
C ALA A 825 -9.36 4.80 -21.07
N TRP A 826 -9.69 3.59 -20.66
CA TRP A 826 -9.31 2.36 -21.34
C TRP A 826 -10.25 2.17 -22.55
N THR A 827 -9.73 2.40 -23.75
CA THR A 827 -10.46 2.25 -25.02
C THR A 827 -10.34 0.81 -25.55
N PRO A 828 -11.46 0.11 -25.82
CA PRO A 828 -11.41 -1.26 -26.32
C PRO A 828 -11.08 -1.31 -27.82
N TYR A 829 -10.26 -2.28 -28.18
CA TYR A 829 -9.92 -2.65 -29.56
C TYR A 829 -10.09 -4.17 -29.71
N TYR A 830 -10.72 -4.61 -30.80
CA TYR A 830 -10.78 -6.02 -31.17
C TYR A 830 -9.44 -6.50 -31.73
N LEU A 831 -8.96 -7.63 -31.22
CA LEU A 831 -7.93 -8.43 -31.89
C LEU A 831 -8.65 -9.37 -32.86
N VAL A 832 -8.43 -9.15 -34.16
CA VAL A 832 -9.08 -9.92 -35.22
C VAL A 832 -8.03 -10.72 -35.97
N GLN A 833 -8.19 -12.05 -35.99
CA GLN A 833 -7.37 -12.92 -36.82
C GLN A 833 -7.90 -12.91 -38.26
N THR A 834 -6.99 -12.69 -39.20
CA THR A 834 -7.19 -12.86 -40.65
C THR A 834 -6.17 -13.85 -41.21
N ASP A 835 -6.32 -14.34 -42.45
CA ASP A 835 -5.43 -15.38 -43.02
C ASP A 835 -3.94 -14.99 -43.07
N ALA A 836 -3.62 -13.69 -43.02
CA ALA A 836 -2.26 -13.18 -43.15
C ALA A 836 -1.67 -12.62 -41.84
N GLU A 837 -2.50 -12.15 -40.89
CA GLU A 837 -2.05 -11.45 -39.67
C GLU A 837 -3.16 -11.24 -38.63
N ILE A 838 -2.74 -10.93 -37.38
CA ILE A 838 -3.61 -10.40 -36.33
C ILE A 838 -3.63 -8.88 -36.44
N ILE A 839 -4.82 -8.29 -36.59
CA ILE A 839 -5.01 -6.84 -36.66
C ILE A 839 -5.79 -6.31 -35.47
N THR A 840 -5.53 -5.06 -35.07
CA THR A 840 -6.30 -4.35 -34.04
C THR A 840 -7.31 -3.40 -34.70
N LEU A 841 -8.60 -3.55 -34.39
CA LEU A 841 -9.68 -2.67 -34.87
C LEU A 841 -10.36 -1.95 -33.70
N PRO A 842 -10.80 -0.69 -33.85
CA PRO A 842 -11.52 0.00 -32.78
C PRO A 842 -12.82 -0.73 -32.44
N ALA A 843 -13.11 -0.92 -31.15
CA ALA A 843 -14.35 -1.53 -30.67
C ALA A 843 -15.32 -0.51 -30.05
N PHE A 844 -14.95 0.78 -30.08
CA PHE A 844 -15.71 1.89 -29.52
C PHE A 844 -15.78 3.05 -30.51
N GLY A 845 -16.94 3.70 -30.59
CA GLY A 845 -17.17 4.97 -31.26
C GLY A 845 -18.59 5.51 -31.03
N GLU A 846 -18.87 6.67 -31.62
CA GLU A 846 -20.18 7.35 -31.54
C GLU A 846 -21.25 6.53 -32.29
N GLU A 847 -22.45 6.40 -31.69
CA GLU A 847 -23.63 5.79 -32.35
C GLU A 847 -24.23 6.71 -33.42
#